data_AF-A0A9E1N748-F1
#
_entry.id   AF-A0A9E1N748-F1
#
_cell.length_a   1.000
_cell.length_b   1.000
_cell.length_c   1.000
_cell.angle_alpha   90.00
_cell.angle_beta   90.00
_cell.angle_gamma   90.00
#
_symmetry.space_group_name_H-M   'P 1'
#
loop_
_entity.id
_entity.type
_entity.pdbx_description
1 polymer ?
#
loop_
_entity_poly.entity_id
_entity_poly.type
_entity_poly.pdbx_seq_one_letter_code
_entity_poly.pdbx_strand_id
1 'polypeptide(L)'
;MFVGAPASGWLVKVFPGMTLDEVKQNGWHPGMFEAITSGEWVKTYATSWNENASGILQAPWTDKKQFPMDWFLPHSVVPNKLLEQFDAINPWMHINGAAYLPKDSRLVVVAQGIVAGTLESVSTTGEKLAIPVAKDFKEASELAVHGPKGGGWSVNGKLQFQGTDWSIVPVLVDVDGTVSSDLGRWALWQGPSALSMSSAAKSFYHYSNWVIDIGITLFFAFWGGWTARFLTQKKILSLSLGVTSLLVIVFSFVLGPLLDHVVGMVSDLRNILLGSDLVQMGDINKIYHLGFSIVIVSAGFLFWMFWKKDFQNFSSERIGLTVFLLYGPAILIFFSYKWFPQIGHWALWSQGDDWTSYQIFARKIIVDGEWLKAGEGVFLMQPLYRYFVGIYHWLFGQSAFVQRLADVWCILGATLLISSLIVNLRMMTIIGFLISVAYLMINFIGTFRYRIGEGLIENHAMIFMMLAAWFMFLARKGGTRKVLLATLLGILGYWLRQDHLGAIAGLALLVLEPAEGPTDGWKGYWNRLKQRWKPLTLYWGGGIISVLLVWCRNWLLGGDFYFTQLNHPNFAATSSSPFPGSFYIILTGNVWPTFPNIAGFIVTIGTIMGLLAMVWRPKPLVNFPLSLGIILFGLLLPYVFIWNWVYEPRYSIHLLPLALLVWAIFLNSYLKDLISPERISCFK
;
A
#
# COMPACT_ATOMS: atom_id res chain seq x y z
N MET A 1 -15.04 -1.45 -9.87
CA MET A 1 -15.09 -0.01 -9.51
C MET A 1 -16.56 0.40 -9.58
N PHE A 2 -17.14 0.89 -8.48
CA PHE A 2 -18.59 1.16 -8.37
C PHE A 2 -19.10 2.30 -9.26
N VAL A 3 -18.20 3.12 -9.80
CA VAL A 3 -18.51 4.38 -10.51
C VAL A 3 -19.11 4.17 -11.93
N GLY A 4 -19.08 2.95 -12.49
CA GLY A 4 -19.43 2.72 -13.91
C GLY A 4 -20.72 1.96 -14.19
N ALA A 5 -21.32 1.26 -13.22
CA ALA A 5 -22.48 0.40 -13.48
C ALA A 5 -23.51 0.46 -12.33
N PRO A 6 -24.24 1.59 -12.19
CA PRO A 6 -25.11 1.85 -11.04
C PRO A 6 -26.31 0.89 -10.94
N ALA A 7 -26.60 0.09 -11.96
CA ALA A 7 -27.80 -0.75 -12.00
C ALA A 7 -27.54 -2.25 -12.21
N SER A 8 -26.30 -2.70 -12.47
CA SER A 8 -26.01 -4.13 -12.73
C SER A 8 -25.64 -4.91 -11.47
N GLY A 9 -25.95 -6.21 -11.48
CA GLY A 9 -25.68 -7.17 -10.41
C GLY A 9 -26.81 -7.26 -9.39
N TRP A 10 -26.84 -8.32 -8.59
CA TRP A 10 -27.81 -8.45 -7.49
C TRP A 10 -27.31 -7.78 -6.22
N LEU A 11 -28.22 -7.16 -5.47
CA LEU A 11 -27.96 -6.62 -4.15
C LEU A 11 -27.92 -7.76 -3.13
N VAL A 12 -26.89 -7.77 -2.30
CA VAL A 12 -26.69 -8.77 -1.24
C VAL A 12 -26.65 -8.07 0.11
N LYS A 13 -27.50 -8.50 1.03
CA LYS A 13 -27.47 -8.11 2.45
C LYS A 13 -27.00 -9.29 3.28
N VAL A 14 -25.99 -9.07 4.11
CA VAL A 14 -25.38 -10.12 4.95
C VAL A 14 -25.87 -10.00 6.39
N PHE A 15 -26.27 -11.11 6.98
CA PHE A 15 -26.63 -11.24 8.39
C PHE A 15 -25.69 -12.28 9.01
N PRO A 16 -24.94 -12.01 10.08
CA PRO A 16 -23.80 -12.85 10.50
C PRO A 16 -24.13 -14.29 10.91
N GLY A 17 -25.39 -14.59 11.25
CA GLY A 17 -25.82 -15.92 11.67
C GLY A 17 -25.37 -16.34 13.09
N MET A 18 -24.80 -15.40 13.85
CA MET A 18 -24.25 -15.63 15.20
C MET A 18 -25.13 -15.03 16.29
N THR A 19 -25.06 -15.62 17.47
CA THR A 19 -25.66 -15.11 18.71
C THR A 19 -24.79 -14.05 19.36
N LEU A 20 -25.40 -13.22 20.21
CA LEU A 20 -24.67 -12.19 20.97
C LEU A 20 -23.60 -12.80 21.89
N ASP A 21 -23.86 -13.98 22.47
CA ASP A 21 -22.93 -14.67 23.35
C ASP A 21 -21.74 -15.24 22.59
N GLU A 22 -21.94 -15.80 21.39
CA GLU A 22 -20.84 -16.21 20.51
C GLU A 22 -19.97 -15.02 20.10
N VAL A 23 -20.57 -13.86 19.84
CA VAL A 23 -19.83 -12.65 19.49
C VAL A 23 -19.05 -12.09 20.68
N LYS A 24 -19.61 -12.16 21.91
CA LYS A 24 -18.91 -11.81 23.14
C LYS A 24 -17.74 -12.75 23.44
N GLN A 25 -17.99 -14.07 23.39
CA GLN A 25 -17.01 -15.10 23.71
C GLN A 25 -15.79 -15.06 22.78
N ASN A 26 -16.04 -14.79 21.50
CA ASN A 26 -14.99 -14.70 20.49
C ASN A 26 -14.40 -13.29 20.33
N GLY A 27 -14.86 -12.32 21.15
CA GLY A 27 -14.27 -10.98 21.21
C GLY A 27 -14.20 -10.27 19.85
N TRP A 28 -15.31 -10.24 19.12
CA TRP A 28 -15.39 -9.60 17.80
C TRP A 28 -15.49 -8.07 17.91
N HIS A 29 -15.48 -7.37 16.77
CA HIS A 29 -15.63 -5.91 16.73
C HIS A 29 -17.04 -5.44 17.13
N PRO A 30 -17.21 -4.32 17.87
CA PRO A 30 -18.49 -3.72 18.25
C PRO A 30 -19.55 -3.61 17.16
N GLY A 31 -19.18 -3.36 15.91
CA GLY A 31 -20.11 -3.30 14.78
C GLY A 31 -20.87 -4.61 14.51
N MET A 32 -20.33 -5.77 14.90
CA MET A 32 -21.06 -7.04 14.89
C MET A 32 -22.09 -7.13 16.01
N PHE A 33 -21.83 -6.51 17.17
CA PHE A 33 -22.79 -6.44 18.25
C PHE A 33 -24.00 -5.62 17.82
N GLU A 34 -23.79 -4.49 17.15
CA GLU A 34 -24.88 -3.65 16.63
C GLU A 34 -25.74 -4.39 15.61
N ALA A 35 -25.13 -5.07 14.64
CA ALA A 35 -25.87 -5.86 13.65
C ALA A 35 -26.70 -6.99 14.30
N ILE A 36 -26.13 -7.71 15.27
CA ILE A 36 -26.83 -8.80 15.95
C ILE A 36 -27.93 -8.29 16.88
N THR A 37 -27.70 -7.19 17.58
CA THR A 37 -28.68 -6.64 18.54
C THR A 37 -29.83 -5.89 17.87
N SER A 38 -29.58 -5.23 16.74
CA SER A 38 -30.61 -4.54 15.96
C SER A 38 -31.44 -5.50 15.10
N GLY A 39 -30.91 -6.68 14.79
CA GLY A 39 -31.50 -7.59 13.81
C GLY A 39 -31.38 -7.09 12.37
N GLU A 40 -30.61 -6.01 12.14
CA GLU A 40 -30.32 -5.49 10.81
C GLU A 40 -29.17 -6.25 10.14
N TRP A 41 -29.04 -6.05 8.83
CA TRP A 41 -27.94 -6.58 8.05
C TRP A 41 -26.67 -5.75 8.27
N VAL A 42 -25.51 -6.34 8.00
CA VAL A 42 -24.20 -5.71 8.28
C VAL A 42 -23.85 -4.69 7.22
N LYS A 43 -23.62 -3.44 7.65
CA LYS A 43 -23.06 -2.39 6.79
C LYS A 43 -21.59 -2.67 6.47
N THR A 44 -21.20 -2.39 5.24
CA THR A 44 -19.86 -2.62 4.69
C THR A 44 -19.38 -1.38 3.92
N TYR A 45 -18.16 -1.41 3.38
CA TYR A 45 -17.69 -0.38 2.45
C TYR A 45 -18.59 -0.22 1.22
N ALA A 46 -19.25 -1.28 0.76
CA ALA A 46 -20.20 -1.17 -0.36
C ALA A 46 -21.45 -0.38 0.03
N THR A 47 -21.84 -0.40 1.31
CA THR A 47 -22.99 0.36 1.82
C THR A 47 -22.81 1.88 1.64
N SER A 48 -21.57 2.37 1.65
CA SER A 48 -21.27 3.79 1.39
C SER A 48 -21.62 4.24 -0.04
N TRP A 49 -21.71 3.30 -0.99
CA TRP A 49 -22.13 3.56 -2.37
C TRP A 49 -23.58 3.15 -2.63
N ASN A 50 -24.08 2.16 -1.91
CA ASN A 50 -25.45 1.70 -1.99
C ASN A 50 -25.98 1.35 -0.61
N GLU A 51 -26.75 2.27 -0.03
CA GLU A 51 -27.30 2.15 1.33
C GLU A 51 -28.18 0.91 1.54
N ASN A 52 -28.60 0.23 0.46
CA ASN A 52 -29.48 -0.94 0.52
C ASN A 52 -28.73 -2.28 0.41
N ALA A 53 -27.40 -2.30 0.47
CA ALA A 53 -26.63 -3.54 0.32
C ALA A 53 -25.35 -3.60 1.16
N SER A 54 -25.02 -4.81 1.60
CA SER A 54 -23.68 -5.18 2.08
C SER A 54 -22.71 -5.44 0.91
N GLY A 55 -23.22 -5.82 -0.26
CA GLY A 55 -22.41 -6.05 -1.45
C GLY A 55 -23.25 -6.16 -2.71
N ILE A 56 -22.59 -6.13 -3.87
CA ILE A 56 -23.26 -6.23 -5.17
C ILE A 56 -22.62 -7.39 -5.94
N LEU A 57 -23.41 -8.42 -6.24
CA LEU A 57 -23.02 -9.58 -7.02
C LEU A 57 -23.04 -9.22 -8.51
N GLN A 58 -21.98 -8.56 -8.97
CA GLN A 58 -21.80 -8.16 -10.37
C GLN A 58 -21.07 -9.21 -11.23
N ALA A 59 -20.36 -10.12 -10.56
CA ALA A 59 -19.63 -11.23 -11.15
C ALA A 59 -19.74 -12.43 -10.20
N PRO A 60 -19.55 -13.67 -10.69
CA PRO A 60 -19.54 -14.85 -9.84
C PRO A 60 -18.62 -14.70 -8.62
N TRP A 61 -19.12 -15.06 -7.45
CA TRP A 61 -18.29 -15.24 -6.26
C TRP A 61 -17.95 -16.73 -6.16
N THR A 62 -16.70 -17.07 -6.39
CA THR A 62 -16.17 -18.44 -6.39
C THR A 62 -15.32 -18.74 -5.16
N ASP A 63 -14.99 -17.72 -4.37
CA ASP A 63 -14.21 -17.84 -3.14
C ASP A 63 -14.90 -17.09 -1.99
N LYS A 64 -14.84 -17.67 -0.79
CA LYS A 64 -15.45 -17.12 0.43
C LYS A 64 -15.01 -15.68 0.75
N LYS A 65 -13.80 -15.26 0.40
CA LYS A 65 -13.30 -13.90 0.65
C LYS A 65 -13.85 -12.88 -0.34
N GLN A 66 -14.51 -13.29 -1.43
CA GLN A 66 -15.19 -12.37 -2.35
C GLN A 66 -16.52 -11.87 -1.83
N PHE A 67 -17.09 -12.58 -0.86
CA PHE A 67 -18.28 -12.15 -0.16
C PHE A 67 -18.00 -10.89 0.67
N PRO A 68 -19.02 -10.10 1.03
CA PRO A 68 -18.83 -8.90 1.85
C PRO A 68 -18.45 -9.29 3.28
N MET A 69 -17.15 -9.24 3.57
CA MET A 69 -16.53 -9.81 4.77
C MET A 69 -15.70 -8.79 5.57
N ASP A 70 -15.76 -7.51 5.22
CA ASP A 70 -15.04 -6.43 5.91
C ASP A 70 -15.45 -6.22 7.38
N TRP A 71 -16.54 -6.84 7.81
CA TRP A 71 -16.96 -6.94 9.21
C TRP A 71 -16.27 -8.06 9.99
N PHE A 72 -15.63 -9.01 9.31
CA PHE A 72 -14.75 -10.01 9.91
C PHE A 72 -13.41 -9.34 10.27
N LEU A 73 -13.41 -8.67 11.43
CA LEU A 73 -12.26 -7.99 12.01
C LEU A 73 -12.07 -8.48 13.45
N PRO A 74 -11.19 -9.45 13.68
CA PRO A 74 -10.99 -10.03 15.01
C PRO A 74 -10.35 -9.02 15.96
N HIS A 75 -10.98 -8.79 17.12
CA HIS A 75 -10.43 -7.92 18.17
C HIS A 75 -9.67 -8.73 19.25
N SER A 76 -10.17 -9.92 19.59
CA SER A 76 -9.57 -10.87 20.55
C SER A 76 -9.62 -12.31 20.04
N VAL A 77 -8.54 -12.83 19.48
CA VAL A 77 -8.47 -14.18 18.92
C VAL A 77 -7.24 -14.92 19.47
N VAL A 78 -7.30 -16.24 19.56
CA VAL A 78 -6.10 -17.04 19.83
C VAL A 78 -5.30 -17.09 18.53
N PRO A 79 -4.03 -16.64 18.46
CA PRO A 79 -3.26 -16.45 17.22
C PRO A 79 -3.24 -17.61 16.21
N ASN A 80 -3.56 -18.83 16.65
CA ASN A 80 -3.58 -20.03 15.82
C ASN A 80 -4.98 -20.45 15.32
N LYS A 81 -6.03 -19.68 15.61
CA LYS A 81 -7.43 -20.03 15.29
C LYS A 81 -8.12 -19.07 14.32
N LEU A 82 -7.38 -18.11 13.74
CA LEU A 82 -7.97 -17.11 12.83
C LEU A 82 -8.73 -17.76 11.66
N LEU A 83 -8.10 -18.75 11.01
CA LEU A 83 -8.72 -19.46 9.90
C LEU A 83 -9.90 -20.31 10.38
N GLU A 84 -9.75 -21.04 11.49
CA GLU A 84 -10.85 -21.82 12.07
C GLU A 84 -12.08 -20.96 12.39
N GLN A 85 -11.88 -19.77 12.94
CA GLN A 85 -12.95 -18.82 13.24
C GLN A 85 -13.56 -18.22 11.98
N PHE A 86 -12.73 -17.89 10.98
CA PHE A 86 -13.22 -17.48 9.67
C PHE A 86 -14.06 -18.58 9.03
N ASP A 87 -13.67 -19.84 9.19
CA ASP A 87 -14.36 -21.01 8.65
C ASP A 87 -15.64 -21.37 9.40
N ALA A 88 -15.71 -21.03 10.68
CA ALA A 88 -16.87 -21.25 11.53
C ALA A 88 -18.04 -20.28 11.30
N ILE A 89 -17.84 -19.14 10.62
CA ILE A 89 -18.93 -18.19 10.35
C ILE A 89 -20.03 -18.84 9.49
N ASN A 90 -21.29 -18.49 9.76
CA ASN A 90 -22.46 -19.13 9.14
C ASN A 90 -23.58 -18.13 8.74
N PRO A 91 -23.28 -17.11 7.91
CA PRO A 91 -24.17 -16.00 7.66
C PRO A 91 -25.37 -16.37 6.78
N TRP A 92 -26.46 -15.64 6.99
CA TRP A 92 -27.57 -15.54 6.05
C TRP A 92 -27.31 -14.42 5.05
N MET A 93 -27.55 -14.71 3.78
CA MET A 93 -27.43 -13.76 2.69
C MET A 93 -28.77 -13.57 2.02
N HIS A 94 -29.29 -12.35 2.09
CA HIS A 94 -30.50 -11.96 1.39
C HIS A 94 -30.11 -11.36 0.06
N ILE A 95 -30.51 -12.04 -1.01
CA ILE A 95 -30.30 -11.62 -2.40
C ILE A 95 -31.56 -10.94 -2.90
N ASN A 96 -31.41 -9.76 -3.50
CA ASN A 96 -32.47 -9.02 -4.16
C ASN A 96 -31.99 -8.45 -5.49
N GLY A 97 -32.82 -8.55 -6.52
CA GLY A 97 -32.55 -7.88 -7.78
C GLY A 97 -33.55 -8.30 -8.85
N ALA A 98 -33.09 -8.23 -10.10
CA ALA A 98 -33.82 -8.73 -11.24
C ALA A 98 -32.87 -9.48 -12.19
N ALA A 99 -33.45 -10.37 -12.99
CA ALA A 99 -32.77 -11.12 -14.03
C ALA A 99 -33.51 -10.93 -15.37
N TYR A 100 -32.77 -10.77 -16.46
CA TYR A 100 -33.30 -10.75 -17.81
C TYR A 100 -32.71 -11.91 -18.60
N LEU A 101 -33.55 -12.88 -18.95
CA LEU A 101 -33.15 -14.16 -19.51
C LEU A 101 -33.40 -14.18 -21.03
N PRO A 102 -32.47 -14.71 -21.83
CA PRO A 102 -32.72 -15.00 -23.24
C PRO A 102 -33.90 -15.97 -23.39
N LYS A 103 -34.59 -15.93 -24.55
CA LYS A 103 -35.89 -16.60 -24.77
C LYS A 103 -35.92 -18.07 -24.35
N ASP A 104 -34.82 -18.79 -24.54
CA ASP A 104 -34.74 -20.21 -24.31
C ASP A 104 -33.80 -20.65 -23.19
N SER A 105 -33.08 -19.71 -22.59
CA SER A 105 -32.19 -19.99 -21.47
C SER A 105 -32.97 -19.96 -20.15
N ARG A 106 -32.46 -20.73 -19.19
CA ARG A 106 -33.03 -20.83 -17.85
C ARG A 106 -32.04 -20.38 -16.80
N LEU A 107 -32.54 -19.73 -15.75
CA LEU A 107 -31.72 -19.27 -14.63
C LEU A 107 -31.60 -20.36 -13.57
N VAL A 108 -30.37 -20.65 -13.19
CA VAL A 108 -30.02 -21.50 -12.04
C VAL A 108 -28.93 -20.79 -11.24
N VAL A 109 -28.83 -21.04 -9.94
CA VAL A 109 -27.71 -20.54 -9.12
C VAL A 109 -26.89 -21.73 -8.65
N VAL A 110 -25.63 -21.79 -9.07
CA VAL A 110 -24.65 -22.71 -8.48
C VAL A 110 -24.14 -22.06 -7.21
N ALA A 111 -24.32 -22.71 -6.06
CA ALA A 111 -23.82 -22.19 -4.82
C ALA A 111 -23.39 -23.28 -3.84
N GLN A 112 -22.10 -23.28 -3.54
CA GLN A 112 -21.46 -24.19 -2.59
C GLN A 112 -21.48 -23.62 -1.17
N GLY A 113 -21.48 -24.50 -0.19
CA GLY A 113 -21.54 -24.14 1.22
C GLY A 113 -22.94 -23.79 1.74
N ILE A 114 -23.99 -23.92 0.91
CA ILE A 114 -25.36 -23.66 1.35
C ILE A 114 -25.87 -24.81 2.21
N VAL A 115 -26.46 -24.47 3.36
CA VAL A 115 -27.11 -25.43 4.27
C VAL A 115 -28.63 -25.27 4.34
N ALA A 116 -29.13 -24.06 4.07
CA ALA A 116 -30.56 -23.77 4.08
C ALA A 116 -30.87 -22.54 3.21
N GLY A 117 -32.14 -22.37 2.86
CA GLY A 117 -32.64 -21.19 2.17
C GLY A 117 -33.25 -21.47 0.81
N THR A 118 -33.89 -20.47 0.24
CA THR A 118 -34.58 -20.52 -1.05
C THR A 118 -34.41 -19.21 -1.79
N LEU A 119 -34.39 -19.29 -3.12
CA LEU A 119 -34.50 -18.15 -4.01
C LEU A 119 -35.82 -18.23 -4.76
N GLU A 120 -36.58 -17.15 -4.69
CA GLU A 120 -37.84 -17.01 -5.41
C GLU A 120 -37.67 -16.00 -6.54
N SER A 121 -38.46 -16.22 -7.59
CA SER A 121 -38.57 -15.32 -8.71
C SER A 121 -40.01 -15.01 -9.04
N VAL A 122 -40.27 -13.77 -9.46
CA VAL A 122 -41.58 -13.32 -9.90
C VAL A 122 -41.45 -12.72 -11.30
N SER A 123 -42.15 -13.29 -12.28
CA SER A 123 -42.13 -12.80 -13.66
C SER A 123 -42.83 -11.44 -13.78
N THR A 124 -42.64 -10.76 -14.91
CA THR A 124 -43.41 -9.54 -15.23
C THR A 124 -44.92 -9.77 -15.37
N THR A 125 -45.36 -11.03 -15.51
CA THR A 125 -46.79 -11.41 -15.57
C THR A 125 -47.34 -11.84 -14.21
N GLY A 126 -46.52 -11.84 -13.15
CA GLY A 126 -46.90 -12.23 -11.78
C GLY A 126 -46.74 -13.73 -11.48
N GLU A 127 -46.19 -14.52 -12.40
CA GLU A 127 -45.87 -15.93 -12.18
C GLU A 127 -44.76 -16.06 -11.14
N LYS A 128 -44.94 -16.95 -10.17
CA LYS A 128 -43.95 -17.22 -9.12
C LYS A 128 -43.28 -18.57 -9.35
N LEU A 129 -41.96 -18.57 -9.44
CA LEU A 129 -41.14 -19.79 -9.57
C LEU A 129 -39.97 -19.74 -8.59
N ALA A 130 -39.63 -20.89 -8.01
CA ALA A 130 -38.38 -21.04 -7.29
C ALA A 130 -37.21 -21.07 -8.28
N ILE A 131 -36.12 -20.38 -7.97
CA ILE A 131 -34.86 -20.50 -8.70
C ILE A 131 -34.12 -21.71 -8.13
N PRO A 132 -33.82 -22.74 -8.93
CA PRO A 132 -33.07 -23.89 -8.46
C PRO A 132 -31.68 -23.47 -7.98
N VAL A 133 -31.25 -24.06 -6.88
CA VAL A 133 -29.92 -23.87 -6.31
C VAL A 133 -29.19 -25.21 -6.42
N ALA A 134 -28.12 -25.24 -7.20
CA ALA A 134 -27.32 -26.42 -7.47
C ALA A 134 -25.97 -26.36 -6.74
N LYS A 135 -25.38 -27.51 -6.43
CA LYS A 135 -24.06 -27.61 -5.77
C LYS A 135 -22.92 -27.46 -6.78
N ASP A 136 -23.16 -27.81 -8.03
CA ASP A 136 -22.19 -27.71 -9.11
C ASP A 136 -22.87 -27.45 -10.47
N PHE A 137 -22.05 -27.24 -11.50
CA PHE A 137 -22.52 -26.94 -12.85
C PHE A 137 -23.27 -28.12 -13.51
N LYS A 138 -22.99 -29.36 -13.10
CA LYS A 138 -23.66 -30.55 -13.66
C LYS A 138 -25.08 -30.63 -13.11
N GLU A 139 -25.24 -30.55 -11.80
CA GLU A 139 -26.55 -30.47 -11.14
C GLU A 139 -27.34 -29.25 -11.62
N ALA A 140 -26.67 -28.14 -11.93
CA ALA A 140 -27.34 -26.97 -12.50
C ALA A 140 -28.01 -27.26 -13.84
N SER A 141 -27.35 -28.03 -14.72
CA SER A 141 -27.92 -28.43 -16.02
C SER A 141 -29.14 -29.34 -15.83
N GLU A 142 -29.08 -30.27 -14.87
CA GLU A 142 -30.18 -31.20 -14.54
C GLU A 142 -31.39 -30.46 -13.95
N LEU A 143 -31.16 -29.53 -13.01
CA LEU A 143 -32.21 -28.77 -12.32
C LEU A 143 -32.79 -27.63 -13.17
N ALA A 144 -32.14 -27.25 -14.27
CA ALA A 144 -32.56 -26.15 -15.13
C ALA A 144 -34.01 -26.26 -15.56
N VAL A 145 -34.54 -27.48 -15.78
CA VAL A 145 -35.92 -27.74 -16.21
C VAL A 145 -36.97 -27.10 -15.27
N HIS A 146 -36.62 -26.88 -14.01
CA HIS A 146 -37.48 -26.25 -13.01
C HIS A 146 -37.24 -24.74 -12.84
N GLY A 147 -36.20 -24.20 -13.47
CA GLY A 147 -35.81 -22.80 -13.36
C GLY A 147 -36.61 -21.85 -14.25
N PRO A 148 -36.62 -20.55 -13.90
CA PRO A 148 -37.31 -19.52 -14.69
C PRO A 148 -36.76 -19.48 -16.10
N LYS A 149 -37.65 -19.42 -17.10
CA LYS A 149 -37.31 -19.48 -18.52
C LYS A 149 -37.70 -18.17 -19.22
N GLY A 150 -36.72 -17.51 -19.84
CA GLY A 150 -36.95 -16.35 -20.72
C GLY A 150 -37.56 -15.10 -20.05
N GLY A 151 -37.27 -13.92 -20.60
CA GLY A 151 -37.90 -12.68 -20.15
C GLY A 151 -37.39 -12.14 -18.82
N GLY A 152 -38.16 -11.25 -18.20
CA GLY A 152 -37.76 -10.52 -16.99
C GLY A 152 -38.32 -11.14 -15.71
N TRP A 153 -37.45 -11.33 -14.72
CA TRP A 153 -37.77 -11.93 -13.42
C TRP A 153 -37.25 -11.04 -12.29
N SER A 154 -38.10 -10.70 -11.34
CA SER A 154 -37.65 -10.17 -10.05
C SER A 154 -37.11 -11.33 -9.23
N VAL A 155 -35.95 -11.17 -8.60
CA VAL A 155 -35.26 -12.20 -7.83
C VAL A 155 -35.22 -11.76 -6.37
N ASN A 156 -35.65 -12.64 -5.46
CA ASN A 156 -35.61 -12.37 -4.04
C ASN A 156 -35.49 -13.66 -3.25
N GLY A 157 -34.60 -13.71 -2.25
CA GLY A 157 -34.53 -14.87 -1.38
C GLY A 157 -33.37 -14.82 -0.40
N LYS A 158 -33.28 -15.85 0.45
CA LYS A 158 -32.28 -15.93 1.51
C LYS A 158 -31.57 -17.27 1.46
N LEU A 159 -30.26 -17.25 1.55
CA LEU A 159 -29.39 -18.43 1.55
C LEU A 159 -28.49 -18.40 2.79
N GLN A 160 -28.40 -19.51 3.51
CA GLN A 160 -27.51 -19.67 4.65
C GLN A 160 -26.26 -20.44 4.22
N PHE A 161 -25.09 -19.86 4.49
CA PHE A 161 -23.80 -20.47 4.17
C PHE A 161 -23.13 -21.03 5.43
N GLN A 162 -22.36 -22.11 5.28
CA GLN A 162 -21.52 -22.69 6.33
C GLN A 162 -20.30 -23.41 5.71
N GLY A 163 -19.20 -23.48 6.45
CA GLY A 163 -17.99 -24.21 6.06
C GLY A 163 -16.97 -23.35 5.32
N THR A 164 -16.05 -24.01 4.60
CA THR A 164 -14.89 -23.39 3.93
C THR A 164 -15.20 -22.97 2.48
N ASP A 165 -16.00 -23.78 1.79
CA ASP A 165 -16.15 -23.71 0.34
C ASP A 165 -17.43 -22.98 -0.03
N TRP A 166 -17.34 -21.67 -0.21
CA TRP A 166 -18.49 -20.84 -0.55
C TRP A 166 -18.41 -20.36 -1.98
N SER A 167 -19.52 -20.46 -2.67
CA SER A 167 -19.69 -19.80 -3.95
C SER A 167 -21.14 -19.37 -4.16
N ILE A 168 -21.32 -18.30 -4.93
CA ILE A 168 -22.59 -17.90 -5.52
C ILE A 168 -22.28 -17.53 -6.97
N VAL A 169 -22.67 -18.41 -7.87
CA VAL A 169 -22.46 -18.30 -9.30
C VAL A 169 -23.81 -18.43 -9.98
N PRO A 170 -24.49 -17.30 -10.27
CA PRO A 170 -25.67 -17.33 -11.11
C PRO A 170 -25.26 -17.79 -12.51
N VAL A 171 -26.00 -18.74 -13.08
CA VAL A 171 -25.71 -19.34 -14.39
C VAL A 171 -26.95 -19.38 -15.26
N LEU A 172 -26.71 -19.37 -16.57
CA LEU A 172 -27.73 -19.67 -17.57
C LEU A 172 -27.49 -21.05 -18.15
N VAL A 173 -28.58 -21.79 -18.28
CA VAL A 173 -28.58 -23.10 -18.92
C VAL A 173 -29.40 -23.01 -20.20
N ASP A 174 -28.75 -23.28 -21.33
CA ASP A 174 -29.38 -23.30 -22.64
C ASP A 174 -30.08 -24.65 -22.92
N VAL A 175 -30.84 -24.73 -24.01
CA VAL A 175 -31.68 -25.91 -24.36
C VAL A 175 -30.86 -27.18 -24.57
N ASP A 176 -29.62 -27.03 -25.03
CA ASP A 176 -28.65 -28.11 -25.23
C ASP A 176 -27.96 -28.55 -23.93
N GLY A 177 -28.29 -27.90 -22.79
CA GLY A 177 -27.68 -28.16 -21.49
C GLY A 177 -26.37 -27.42 -21.26
N THR A 178 -25.94 -26.57 -22.19
CA THR A 178 -24.74 -25.74 -22.04
C THR A 178 -24.93 -24.75 -20.91
N VAL A 179 -23.99 -24.72 -19.97
CA VAL A 179 -24.04 -23.84 -18.79
C VAL A 179 -23.05 -22.69 -18.95
N SER A 180 -23.55 -21.46 -18.86
CA SER A 180 -22.73 -20.23 -18.91
C SER A 180 -22.82 -19.47 -17.61
N SER A 181 -21.68 -19.16 -17.01
CA SER A 181 -21.55 -18.28 -15.83
C SER A 181 -21.19 -16.83 -16.18
N ASP A 182 -20.86 -16.56 -17.45
CA ASP A 182 -20.60 -15.20 -17.92
C ASP A 182 -21.92 -14.50 -18.27
N LEU A 183 -22.64 -14.16 -17.21
CA LEU A 183 -23.88 -13.41 -17.28
C LEU A 183 -23.67 -11.93 -17.61
N GLY A 184 -22.41 -11.52 -17.76
CA GLY A 184 -21.94 -10.17 -18.00
C GLY A 184 -22.69 -9.10 -17.18
N ARG A 185 -22.76 -7.89 -17.73
CA ARG A 185 -23.58 -6.79 -17.18
C ARG A 185 -25.01 -6.78 -17.74
N TRP A 186 -25.45 -7.89 -18.34
CA TRP A 186 -26.67 -7.94 -19.17
C TRP A 186 -27.82 -8.68 -18.50
N ALA A 187 -27.52 -9.78 -17.80
CA ALA A 187 -28.57 -10.61 -17.20
C ALA A 187 -29.01 -10.07 -15.85
N LEU A 188 -28.08 -9.64 -14.99
CA LEU A 188 -28.37 -9.32 -13.58
C LEU A 188 -28.49 -7.82 -13.32
N TRP A 189 -29.52 -7.43 -12.58
CA TRP A 189 -29.85 -6.04 -12.27
C TRP A 189 -30.19 -5.83 -10.79
N GLN A 190 -29.90 -4.64 -10.25
CA GLN A 190 -29.99 -4.37 -8.80
C GLN A 190 -31.42 -4.21 -8.29
N GLY A 191 -32.39 -3.91 -9.15
CA GLY A 191 -33.75 -3.68 -8.70
C GLY A 191 -34.82 -3.98 -9.76
N PRO A 192 -36.08 -4.14 -9.33
CA PRO A 192 -37.20 -4.47 -10.21
C PRO A 192 -37.50 -3.40 -11.25
N SER A 193 -37.07 -2.15 -11.03
CA SER A 193 -37.19 -1.06 -12.01
C SER A 193 -36.55 -1.43 -13.36
N ALA A 194 -35.51 -2.26 -13.36
CA ALA A 194 -34.89 -2.79 -14.58
C ALA A 194 -35.86 -3.63 -15.43
N LEU A 195 -36.88 -4.24 -14.83
CA LEU A 195 -37.90 -5.01 -15.55
C LEU A 195 -38.80 -4.12 -16.39
N SER A 196 -39.07 -2.90 -15.91
CA SER A 196 -39.86 -1.88 -16.63
C SER A 196 -39.06 -1.09 -17.67
N MET A 197 -37.73 -1.26 -17.73
CA MET A 197 -36.90 -0.56 -18.71
C MET A 197 -37.15 -1.08 -20.12
N SER A 198 -37.26 -0.14 -21.08
CA SER A 198 -37.36 -0.47 -22.51
C SER A 198 -36.11 -1.22 -22.99
N SER A 199 -36.24 -2.00 -24.06
CA SER A 199 -35.11 -2.66 -24.71
C SER A 199 -34.02 -1.66 -25.11
N ALA A 200 -34.41 -0.50 -25.63
CA ALA A 200 -33.51 0.58 -25.98
C ALA A 200 -32.71 1.12 -24.77
N ALA A 201 -33.35 1.28 -23.61
CA ALA A 201 -32.67 1.73 -22.39
C ALA A 201 -31.66 0.68 -21.89
N LYS A 202 -32.04 -0.61 -21.90
CA LYS A 202 -31.14 -1.71 -21.53
C LYS A 202 -29.93 -1.79 -22.46
N SER A 203 -30.16 -1.72 -23.78
CA SER A 203 -29.10 -1.64 -24.78
C SER A 203 -28.21 -0.42 -24.58
N PHE A 204 -28.77 0.75 -24.26
CA PHE A 204 -28.00 1.95 -23.98
C PHE A 204 -27.04 1.77 -22.79
N TYR A 205 -27.51 1.23 -21.66
CA TYR A 205 -26.64 0.93 -20.51
C TYR A 205 -25.54 -0.07 -20.87
N HIS A 206 -25.87 -1.08 -21.67
CA HIS A 206 -24.90 -2.06 -22.14
C HIS A 206 -23.81 -1.43 -23.01
N TYR A 207 -24.20 -0.70 -24.06
CA TYR A 207 -23.25 -0.03 -24.95
C TYR A 207 -22.43 1.03 -24.22
N SER A 208 -23.03 1.77 -23.28
CA SER A 208 -22.31 2.76 -22.48
C SER A 208 -21.19 2.14 -21.68
N ASN A 209 -21.41 0.98 -21.06
CA ASN A 209 -20.38 0.24 -20.33
C ASN A 209 -19.21 -0.17 -21.24
N TRP A 210 -19.49 -0.76 -22.40
CA TRP A 210 -18.46 -1.12 -23.37
C TRP A 210 -17.70 0.10 -23.88
N VAL A 211 -18.39 1.19 -24.18
CA VAL A 211 -17.79 2.46 -24.61
C VAL A 211 -16.88 3.02 -23.52
N ILE A 212 -17.27 2.91 -22.23
CA ILE A 212 -16.42 3.32 -21.11
C ILE A 212 -15.18 2.42 -21.02
N ASP A 213 -15.34 1.10 -21.04
CA ASP A 213 -14.21 0.15 -20.89
C ASP A 213 -13.23 0.27 -22.07
N ILE A 214 -13.74 0.35 -23.31
CA ILE A 214 -12.94 0.61 -24.52
C ILE A 214 -12.33 2.01 -24.44
N GLY A 215 -13.09 3.02 -24.03
CA GLY A 215 -12.64 4.40 -23.90
C GLY A 215 -11.47 4.53 -22.92
N ILE A 216 -11.56 3.87 -21.76
CA ILE A 216 -10.49 3.81 -20.75
C ILE A 216 -9.26 3.10 -21.33
N THR A 217 -9.46 1.96 -21.99
CA THR A 217 -8.37 1.18 -22.60
C THR A 217 -7.66 1.97 -23.70
N LEU A 218 -8.41 2.57 -24.62
CA LEU A 218 -7.89 3.44 -25.68
C LEU A 218 -7.23 4.69 -25.11
N PHE A 219 -7.78 5.29 -24.06
CA PHE A 219 -7.17 6.41 -23.37
C PHE A 219 -5.79 6.03 -22.83
N PHE A 220 -5.66 4.92 -22.08
CA PHE A 220 -4.38 4.48 -21.56
C PHE A 220 -3.39 4.06 -22.66
N ALA A 221 -3.86 3.42 -23.73
CA ALA A 221 -3.03 3.08 -24.88
C ALA A 221 -2.51 4.32 -25.61
N PHE A 222 -3.38 5.29 -25.90
CA PHE A 222 -3.01 6.55 -26.54
C PHE A 222 -2.09 7.37 -25.63
N TRP A 223 -2.44 7.50 -24.35
CA TRP A 223 -1.63 8.22 -23.36
C TRP A 223 -0.24 7.56 -23.20
N GLY A 224 -0.18 6.23 -23.15
CA GLY A 224 1.08 5.47 -23.10
C GLY A 224 1.93 5.69 -24.34
N GLY A 225 1.34 5.57 -25.53
CA GLY A 225 2.02 5.81 -26.81
C GLY A 225 2.50 7.26 -26.97
N TRP A 226 1.66 8.22 -26.59
CA TRP A 226 2.01 9.65 -26.56
C TRP A 226 3.16 9.93 -25.60
N THR A 227 3.10 9.37 -24.39
CA THR A 227 4.15 9.52 -23.37
C THR A 227 5.46 8.90 -23.83
N ALA A 228 5.43 7.69 -24.39
CA ALA A 228 6.62 7.04 -24.95
C ALA A 228 7.24 7.88 -26.08
N ARG A 229 6.42 8.38 -27.02
CA ARG A 229 6.87 9.27 -28.09
C ARG A 229 7.51 10.54 -27.53
N PHE A 230 6.87 11.18 -26.55
CA PHE A 230 7.38 12.39 -25.91
C PHE A 230 8.73 12.14 -25.21
N LEU A 231 8.86 11.04 -24.47
CA LEU A 231 10.09 10.66 -23.77
C LEU A 231 11.23 10.32 -24.76
N THR A 232 10.92 9.68 -25.89
CA THR A 232 11.88 9.42 -26.97
C THR A 232 12.34 10.71 -27.63
N GLN A 233 11.42 11.64 -27.91
CA GLN A 233 11.75 12.96 -28.46
C GLN A 233 12.65 13.78 -27.52
N LYS A 234 12.46 13.64 -26.20
CA LYS A 234 13.32 14.24 -25.17
C LYS A 234 14.64 13.49 -24.94
N LYS A 235 14.91 12.40 -25.69
CA LYS A 235 16.09 11.53 -25.53
C LYS A 235 16.23 10.97 -24.10
N ILE A 236 15.11 10.69 -23.45
CA ILE A 236 15.05 10.08 -22.11
C ILE A 236 14.78 8.58 -22.25
N LEU A 237 13.82 8.20 -23.10
CA LEU A 237 13.55 6.80 -23.42
C LEU A 237 14.42 6.38 -24.62
N SER A 238 15.36 5.47 -24.38
CA SER A 238 16.14 4.79 -25.42
C SER A 238 15.71 3.33 -25.53
N LEU A 239 15.98 2.70 -26.68
CA LEU A 239 15.74 1.26 -26.86
C LEU A 239 16.49 0.43 -25.81
N SER A 240 17.75 0.80 -25.51
CA SER A 240 18.53 0.15 -24.45
C SER A 240 17.81 0.21 -23.11
N LEU A 241 17.33 1.39 -22.70
CA LEU A 241 16.62 1.56 -21.44
C LEU A 241 15.32 0.74 -21.39
N GLY A 242 14.54 0.74 -22.48
CA GLY A 242 13.30 -0.03 -22.58
C GLY A 242 13.53 -1.55 -22.50
N VAL A 243 14.52 -2.06 -23.26
CA VAL A 243 14.90 -3.49 -23.21
C VAL A 243 15.40 -3.87 -21.83
N THR A 244 16.27 -3.06 -21.22
CA THR A 244 16.78 -3.31 -19.88
C THR A 244 15.66 -3.30 -18.84
N SER A 245 14.68 -2.38 -18.92
CA SER A 245 13.52 -2.39 -18.02
C SER A 245 12.69 -3.68 -18.16
N LEU A 246 12.45 -4.12 -19.40
CA LEU A 246 11.75 -5.38 -19.66
C LEU A 246 12.51 -6.60 -19.10
N LEU A 247 13.85 -6.60 -19.19
CA LEU A 247 14.68 -7.67 -18.62
C LEU A 247 14.54 -7.78 -17.09
N VAL A 248 14.29 -6.69 -16.36
CA VAL A 248 14.00 -6.76 -14.91
C VAL A 248 12.80 -7.66 -14.65
N ILE A 249 11.72 -7.50 -15.44
CA ILE A 249 10.51 -8.32 -15.32
C ILE A 249 10.80 -9.76 -15.71
N VAL A 250 11.39 -9.97 -16.90
CA VAL A 250 11.65 -11.31 -17.43
C VAL A 250 12.54 -12.10 -16.47
N PHE A 251 13.60 -11.49 -15.94
CA PHE A 251 14.50 -12.19 -15.00
C PHE A 251 13.80 -12.49 -13.67
N SER A 252 12.89 -11.63 -13.21
CA SER A 252 12.15 -11.87 -11.97
C SER A 252 11.30 -13.14 -12.04
N PHE A 253 10.76 -13.47 -13.21
CA PHE A 253 9.95 -14.68 -13.40
C PHE A 253 10.78 -15.89 -13.87
N VAL A 254 11.73 -15.68 -14.79
CA VAL A 254 12.51 -16.77 -15.40
C VAL A 254 13.59 -17.30 -14.46
N LEU A 255 14.31 -16.41 -13.76
CA LEU A 255 15.36 -16.83 -12.82
C LEU A 255 14.79 -17.18 -11.45
N GLY A 256 13.51 -16.92 -11.19
CA GLY A 256 12.85 -17.17 -9.91
C GLY A 256 13.08 -18.60 -9.37
N PRO A 257 12.83 -19.67 -10.14
CA PRO A 257 13.08 -21.04 -9.69
C PRO A 257 14.55 -21.33 -9.36
N LEU A 258 15.49 -20.77 -10.14
CA LEU A 258 16.92 -20.90 -9.87
C LEU A 258 17.30 -20.18 -8.57
N LEU A 259 16.77 -18.97 -8.36
CA LEU A 259 16.98 -18.19 -7.14
C LEU A 259 16.39 -18.91 -5.92
N ASP A 260 15.22 -19.53 -6.04
CA ASP A 260 14.62 -20.36 -5.00
C ASP A 260 15.56 -21.49 -4.59
N HIS A 261 16.14 -22.19 -5.57
CA HIS A 261 17.11 -23.25 -5.33
C HIS A 261 18.39 -22.75 -4.65
N VAL A 262 18.96 -21.65 -5.11
CA VAL A 262 20.17 -21.05 -4.53
C VAL A 262 19.93 -20.57 -3.10
N VAL A 263 18.81 -19.88 -2.84
CA VAL A 263 18.46 -19.40 -1.49
C VAL A 263 18.20 -20.58 -0.55
N GLY A 264 17.54 -21.64 -1.03
CA GLY A 264 17.36 -22.89 -0.28
C GLY A 264 18.70 -23.50 0.12
N MET A 265 19.60 -23.70 -0.83
CA MET A 265 20.93 -24.26 -0.60
C MET A 265 21.76 -23.42 0.40
N VAL A 266 21.72 -22.08 0.29
CA VAL A 266 22.41 -21.19 1.24
C VAL A 266 21.80 -21.29 2.65
N SER A 267 20.47 -21.38 2.74
CA SER A 267 19.78 -21.58 4.02
C SER A 267 20.17 -22.90 4.67
N ASP A 268 20.19 -23.98 3.90
CA ASP A 268 20.55 -25.32 4.39
C ASP A 268 22.02 -25.35 4.86
N LEU A 269 22.93 -24.78 4.07
CA LEU A 269 24.34 -24.66 4.44
C LEU A 269 24.53 -23.85 5.73
N ARG A 270 23.79 -22.74 5.88
CA ARG A 270 23.80 -21.93 7.11
C ARG A 270 23.31 -22.73 8.31
N ASN A 271 22.24 -23.48 8.16
CA ASN A 271 21.68 -24.29 9.25
C ASN A 271 22.65 -25.40 9.67
N ILE A 272 23.34 -26.04 8.70
CA ILE A 272 24.40 -27.03 8.97
C ILE A 272 25.58 -26.39 9.71
N LEU A 273 26.04 -25.21 9.27
CA LEU A 273 27.23 -24.57 9.83
C LEU A 273 27.00 -23.93 11.21
N LEU A 274 25.80 -23.40 11.47
CA LEU A 274 25.50 -22.64 12.68
C LEU A 274 24.69 -23.43 13.71
N GLY A 275 24.27 -24.67 13.41
CA GLY A 275 23.51 -25.52 14.32
C GLY A 275 22.19 -24.90 14.78
N SER A 276 21.66 -23.93 14.03
CA SER A 276 20.43 -23.22 14.36
C SER A 276 19.29 -23.72 13.48
N ASP A 277 18.26 -24.31 14.10
CA ASP A 277 16.94 -24.55 13.51
C ASP A 277 16.17 -23.22 13.33
N LEU A 278 16.81 -22.27 12.65
CA LEU A 278 16.12 -21.08 12.22
C LEU A 278 15.21 -21.49 11.07
N VAL A 279 13.93 -21.65 11.43
CA VAL A 279 12.77 -21.87 10.58
C VAL A 279 13.04 -21.30 9.20
N GLN A 280 12.94 -22.14 8.16
CA GLN A 280 12.84 -21.69 6.78
C GLN A 280 11.74 -20.62 6.76
N MET A 281 12.11 -19.34 6.80
CA MET A 281 11.22 -18.27 6.42
C MET A 281 11.08 -18.43 4.91
N GLY A 282 10.24 -19.39 4.50
CA GLY A 282 9.70 -19.45 3.17
C GLY A 282 9.18 -18.05 2.90
N ASP A 283 9.91 -17.31 2.07
CA ASP A 283 9.48 -15.99 1.69
C ASP A 283 8.30 -16.21 0.74
N ILE A 284 7.11 -16.36 1.33
CA ILE A 284 5.81 -16.55 0.66
C ILE A 284 5.64 -15.50 -0.44
N ASN A 285 6.32 -14.37 -0.26
CA ASN A 285 6.23 -13.21 -1.11
C ASN A 285 7.21 -13.23 -2.30
N LYS A 286 8.29 -14.03 -2.29
CA LYS A 286 9.29 -14.13 -3.39
C LYS A 286 9.78 -12.79 -3.93
N ILE A 287 9.74 -11.71 -3.11
CA ILE A 287 10.07 -10.34 -3.55
C ILE A 287 11.56 -10.23 -3.89
N TYR A 288 12.40 -11.06 -3.29
CA TYR A 288 13.83 -11.11 -3.60
C TYR A 288 14.13 -11.44 -5.06
N HIS A 289 13.24 -12.14 -5.79
CA HIS A 289 13.41 -12.36 -7.24
C HIS A 289 13.55 -11.04 -8.00
N LEU A 290 12.70 -10.09 -7.67
CA LEU A 290 12.73 -8.73 -8.21
C LEU A 290 14.00 -7.99 -7.78
N GLY A 291 14.38 -8.10 -6.51
CA GLY A 291 15.59 -7.48 -5.98
C GLY A 291 16.87 -7.95 -6.68
N PHE A 292 17.07 -9.26 -6.83
CA PHE A 292 18.21 -9.82 -7.56
C PHE A 292 18.19 -9.45 -9.04
N SER A 293 17.01 -9.47 -9.68
CA SER A 293 16.86 -9.05 -11.07
C SER A 293 17.28 -7.59 -11.27
N ILE A 294 16.89 -6.69 -10.37
CA ILE A 294 17.34 -5.29 -10.37
C ILE A 294 18.86 -5.22 -10.32
N VAL A 295 19.53 -5.96 -9.44
CA VAL A 295 21.00 -5.93 -9.32
C VAL A 295 21.68 -6.41 -10.61
N ILE A 296 21.29 -7.59 -11.11
CA ILE A 296 21.88 -8.20 -12.32
C ILE A 296 21.69 -7.29 -13.52
N VAL A 297 20.46 -6.81 -13.73
CA VAL A 297 20.12 -5.97 -14.88
C VAL A 297 20.79 -4.60 -14.77
N SER A 298 20.94 -4.04 -13.57
CA SER A 298 21.67 -2.77 -13.36
C SER A 298 23.15 -2.91 -13.69
N ALA A 299 23.78 -4.01 -13.29
CA ALA A 299 25.17 -4.30 -13.65
C ALA A 299 25.33 -4.46 -15.17
N GLY A 300 24.42 -5.20 -15.82
CA GLY A 300 24.38 -5.34 -17.28
C GLY A 300 24.17 -4.01 -18.00
N PHE A 301 23.30 -3.14 -17.47
CA PHE A 301 23.06 -1.80 -18.02
C PHE A 301 24.30 -0.92 -17.93
N LEU A 302 24.96 -0.88 -16.78
CA LEU A 302 26.21 -0.13 -16.60
C LEU A 302 27.31 -0.64 -17.52
N PHE A 303 27.45 -1.96 -17.65
CA PHE A 303 28.40 -2.58 -18.57
C PHE A 303 28.11 -2.19 -20.02
N TRP A 304 26.85 -2.28 -20.45
CA TRP A 304 26.41 -1.90 -21.79
C TRP A 304 26.72 -0.42 -22.09
N MET A 305 26.38 0.47 -21.16
CA MET A 305 26.61 1.92 -21.29
C MET A 305 28.10 2.22 -21.40
N PHE A 306 28.92 1.58 -20.57
CA PHE A 306 30.38 1.70 -20.63
C PHE A 306 30.94 1.21 -21.97
N TRP A 307 30.48 0.03 -22.43
CA TRP A 307 30.90 -0.56 -23.71
C TRP A 307 30.52 0.31 -24.92
N LYS A 308 29.29 0.84 -24.94
CA LYS A 308 28.79 1.70 -26.02
C LYS A 308 29.23 3.16 -25.91
N LYS A 309 29.83 3.57 -24.79
CA LYS A 309 30.18 4.96 -24.47
C LYS A 309 28.98 5.92 -24.60
N ASP A 310 27.77 5.42 -24.35
CA ASP A 310 26.56 6.23 -24.33
C ASP A 310 26.24 6.55 -22.87
N PHE A 311 26.31 7.82 -22.49
CA PHE A 311 26.04 8.28 -21.12
C PHE A 311 24.89 9.30 -21.05
N GLN A 312 24.09 9.42 -22.12
CA GLN A 312 23.04 10.45 -22.20
C GLN A 312 22.01 10.34 -21.06
N ASN A 313 21.70 9.12 -20.64
CA ASN A 313 20.80 8.81 -19.53
C ASN A 313 21.37 9.17 -18.14
N PHE A 314 22.69 9.39 -18.04
CA PHE A 314 23.39 9.82 -16.84
C PHE A 314 23.63 11.34 -16.81
N SER A 315 22.73 12.11 -17.42
CA SER A 315 22.71 13.56 -17.26
C SER A 315 21.90 13.97 -16.04
N SER A 316 22.28 15.09 -15.43
CA SER A 316 21.63 15.64 -14.22
C SER A 316 20.11 15.84 -14.41
N GLU A 317 19.68 16.24 -15.60
CA GLU A 317 18.27 16.47 -15.91
C GLU A 317 17.46 15.18 -16.10
N ARG A 318 18.11 14.05 -16.39
CA ARG A 318 17.42 12.82 -16.83
C ARG A 318 17.48 11.68 -15.83
N ILE A 319 18.50 11.62 -14.97
CA ILE A 319 18.78 10.44 -14.14
C ILE A 319 17.59 9.98 -13.29
N GLY A 320 16.81 10.89 -12.71
CA GLY A 320 15.62 10.52 -11.94
C GLY A 320 14.58 9.79 -12.80
N LEU A 321 14.29 10.33 -13.98
CA LEU A 321 13.38 9.70 -14.94
C LEU A 321 13.96 8.41 -15.50
N THR A 322 15.27 8.34 -15.76
CA THR A 322 15.95 7.11 -16.18
C THR A 322 15.77 6.00 -15.14
N VAL A 323 16.03 6.29 -13.86
CA VAL A 323 15.85 5.33 -12.76
C VAL A 323 14.39 4.89 -12.66
N PHE A 324 13.45 5.83 -12.76
CA PHE A 324 12.02 5.49 -12.74
C PHE A 324 11.61 4.62 -13.94
N LEU A 325 12.01 4.96 -15.16
CA LEU A 325 11.67 4.17 -16.35
C LEU A 325 12.34 2.80 -16.34
N LEU A 326 13.53 2.69 -15.76
CA LEU A 326 14.24 1.42 -15.66
C LEU A 326 13.53 0.44 -14.72
N TYR A 327 13.14 0.89 -13.53
CA TYR A 327 12.62 -0.01 -12.49
C TYR A 327 11.12 0.11 -12.25
N GLY A 328 10.53 1.30 -12.39
CA GLY A 328 9.14 1.61 -12.05
C GLY A 328 8.12 0.70 -12.72
N PRO A 329 8.05 0.65 -14.07
CA PRO A 329 7.15 -0.25 -14.79
C PRO A 329 7.32 -1.71 -14.37
N ALA A 330 8.57 -2.17 -14.22
CA ALA A 330 8.87 -3.54 -13.87
C ALA A 330 8.40 -3.91 -12.46
N ILE A 331 8.67 -3.05 -11.48
CA ILE A 331 8.25 -3.21 -10.09
C ILE A 331 6.71 -3.20 -10.01
N LEU A 332 6.04 -2.25 -10.68
CA LEU A 332 4.58 -2.16 -10.68
C LEU A 332 3.93 -3.39 -11.30
N ILE A 333 4.45 -3.89 -12.43
CA ILE A 333 3.94 -5.10 -13.07
C ILE A 333 4.14 -6.32 -12.16
N PHE A 334 5.32 -6.48 -11.56
CA PHE A 334 5.61 -7.58 -10.65
C PHE A 334 4.62 -7.63 -9.47
N PHE A 335 4.45 -6.51 -8.76
CA PHE A 335 3.53 -6.45 -7.61
C PHE A 335 2.06 -6.52 -8.01
N SER A 336 1.69 -5.94 -9.17
CA SER A 336 0.34 -6.05 -9.70
C SER A 336 0.00 -7.50 -10.01
N TYR A 337 0.88 -8.22 -10.72
CA TYR A 337 0.70 -9.66 -10.99
C TYR A 337 0.57 -10.46 -9.69
N LYS A 338 1.47 -10.21 -8.74
CA LYS A 338 1.52 -10.96 -7.48
C LYS A 338 0.27 -10.78 -6.62
N TRP A 339 -0.28 -9.57 -6.54
CA TRP A 339 -1.45 -9.29 -5.72
C TRP A 339 -2.75 -9.23 -6.54
N PHE A 340 -2.70 -9.46 -7.85
CA PHE A 340 -3.87 -9.51 -8.73
C PHE A 340 -5.00 -10.41 -8.18
N PRO A 341 -4.72 -11.61 -7.62
CA PRO A 341 -5.77 -12.46 -7.07
C PRO A 341 -6.52 -11.84 -5.88
N GLN A 342 -6.01 -10.77 -5.25
CA GLN A 342 -6.65 -10.12 -4.11
C GLN A 342 -7.69 -9.09 -4.53
N ILE A 343 -7.80 -8.76 -5.81
CA ILE A 343 -8.83 -7.85 -6.32
C ILE A 343 -10.20 -8.47 -5.98
N GLY A 344 -11.06 -7.67 -5.33
CA GLY A 344 -12.37 -8.10 -4.86
C GLY A 344 -12.39 -9.02 -3.62
N HIS A 345 -11.22 -9.49 -3.15
CA HIS A 345 -11.13 -10.39 -2.00
C HIS A 345 -10.79 -9.63 -0.71
N TRP A 346 -11.45 -9.98 0.38
CA TRP A 346 -11.08 -9.56 1.73
C TRP A 346 -9.75 -10.22 2.15
N ALA A 347 -8.89 -9.44 2.80
CA ALA A 347 -7.68 -9.96 3.42
C ALA A 347 -7.99 -10.40 4.86
N LEU A 348 -7.47 -11.56 5.26
CA LEU A 348 -7.55 -12.00 6.64
C LEU A 348 -6.45 -11.28 7.44
N TRP A 349 -6.87 -10.37 8.31
CA TRP A 349 -5.98 -9.57 9.12
C TRP A 349 -5.76 -10.21 10.49
N SER A 350 -4.49 -10.36 10.88
CA SER A 350 -4.10 -10.99 12.14
C SER A 350 -4.35 -10.09 13.34
N GLN A 351 -4.77 -10.69 14.44
CA GLN A 351 -5.26 -9.93 15.59
C GLN A 351 -4.13 -9.42 16.48
N GLY A 352 -4.36 -8.27 17.12
CA GLY A 352 -3.37 -7.57 17.93
C GLY A 352 -2.38 -6.72 17.11
N ASP A 353 -2.41 -6.83 15.78
CA ASP A 353 -1.50 -6.10 14.92
C ASP A 353 -1.99 -4.70 14.54
N ASP A 354 -1.02 -3.82 14.26
CA ASP A 354 -1.27 -2.43 13.86
C ASP A 354 -2.11 -2.36 12.58
N TRP A 355 -1.84 -3.23 11.59
CA TRP A 355 -2.61 -3.24 10.32
C TRP A 355 -4.09 -3.53 10.55
N THR A 356 -4.43 -4.47 11.44
CA THR A 356 -5.83 -4.80 11.77
C THR A 356 -6.52 -3.64 12.47
N SER A 357 -5.81 -2.96 13.37
CA SER A 357 -6.30 -1.74 14.02
C SER A 357 -6.63 -0.67 12.99
N TYR A 358 -5.78 -0.48 11.97
CA TYR A 358 -6.06 0.45 10.87
C TYR A 358 -7.28 0.07 10.04
N GLN A 359 -7.53 -1.22 9.82
CA GLN A 359 -8.76 -1.67 9.14
C GLN A 359 -10.02 -1.38 9.95
N ILE A 360 -9.95 -1.59 11.27
CA ILE A 360 -11.04 -1.25 12.19
C ILE A 360 -11.35 0.24 12.14
N PHE A 361 -10.33 1.09 12.23
CA PHE A 361 -10.51 2.54 12.17
C PHE A 361 -11.02 3.01 10.81
N ALA A 362 -10.49 2.45 9.71
CA ALA A 362 -10.94 2.74 8.36
C ALA A 362 -12.43 2.43 8.18
N ARG A 363 -12.90 1.28 8.70
CA ARG A 363 -14.31 0.90 8.68
C ARG A 363 -15.16 1.89 9.47
N LYS A 364 -14.75 2.26 10.70
CA LYS A 364 -15.48 3.25 11.51
C LYS A 364 -15.61 4.61 10.82
N ILE A 365 -14.57 5.03 10.12
CA ILE A 365 -14.57 6.31 9.38
C ILE A 365 -15.57 6.25 8.21
N ILE A 366 -15.47 5.22 7.36
CA ILE A 366 -16.22 5.17 6.09
C ILE A 366 -17.62 4.62 6.26
N VAL A 367 -17.77 3.53 7.00
CA VAL A 367 -19.04 2.79 7.14
C VAL A 367 -19.89 3.38 8.26
N ASP A 368 -19.27 3.70 9.41
CA ASP A 368 -20.00 4.19 10.58
C ASP A 368 -20.05 5.74 10.60
N GLY A 369 -19.35 6.41 9.67
CA GLY A 369 -19.36 7.87 9.54
C GLY A 369 -18.57 8.62 10.63
N GLU A 370 -17.74 7.94 11.42
CA GLU A 370 -16.94 8.52 12.49
C GLU A 370 -15.73 9.32 11.95
N TRP A 371 -15.94 10.33 11.10
CA TRP A 371 -14.84 11.08 10.48
C TRP A 371 -13.97 11.85 11.46
N LEU A 372 -14.54 12.42 12.52
CA LEU A 372 -13.76 13.20 13.51
C LEU A 372 -13.21 12.30 14.63
N LYS A 373 -14.03 11.36 15.13
CA LYS A 373 -13.68 10.40 16.19
C LYS A 373 -12.77 9.28 15.67
N ALA A 374 -12.88 8.90 14.41
CA ALA A 374 -11.96 7.98 13.73
C ALA A 374 -11.61 6.72 14.54
N GLY A 375 -12.60 6.20 15.28
CA GLY A 375 -12.49 5.04 16.15
C GLY A 375 -11.91 5.24 17.54
N GLU A 376 -11.37 6.41 17.88
CA GLU A 376 -10.70 6.70 19.16
C GLU A 376 -10.98 8.13 19.66
N GLY A 377 -11.39 8.28 20.92
CA GLY A 377 -11.57 9.62 21.53
C GLY A 377 -10.24 10.38 21.63
N VAL A 378 -9.22 9.73 22.19
CA VAL A 378 -7.82 10.20 22.19
C VAL A 378 -7.00 9.22 21.37
N PHE A 379 -6.23 9.72 20.39
CA PHE A 379 -5.43 8.88 19.52
C PHE A 379 -4.37 8.08 20.30
N LEU A 380 -4.47 6.75 20.27
CA LEU A 380 -3.38 5.85 20.66
C LEU A 380 -2.50 5.56 19.46
N MET A 381 -3.11 5.15 18.34
CA MET A 381 -2.44 4.94 17.06
C MET A 381 -2.31 6.24 16.27
N GLN A 382 -1.46 6.22 15.23
CA GLN A 382 -1.18 7.44 14.47
C GLN A 382 -2.45 8.00 13.78
N PRO A 383 -2.62 9.34 13.75
CA PRO A 383 -3.87 9.95 13.30
C PRO A 383 -4.24 9.68 11.84
N LEU A 384 -3.30 9.82 10.89
CA LEU A 384 -3.68 10.01 9.48
C LEU A 384 -3.84 8.72 8.66
N TYR A 385 -3.09 7.66 8.94
CA TYR A 385 -3.06 6.49 8.04
C TYR A 385 -4.38 5.73 7.94
N ARG A 386 -5.15 5.68 9.03
CA ARG A 386 -6.53 5.15 9.03
C ARG A 386 -7.43 5.80 7.97
N TYR A 387 -7.22 7.08 7.65
CA TYR A 387 -7.97 7.76 6.60
C TYR A 387 -7.50 7.36 5.20
N PHE A 388 -6.19 7.12 5.01
CA PHE A 388 -5.71 6.55 3.74
C PHE A 388 -6.30 5.16 3.50
N VAL A 389 -6.28 4.30 4.51
CA VAL A 389 -6.88 2.96 4.45
C VAL A 389 -8.39 3.06 4.20
N GLY A 390 -9.09 3.95 4.90
CA GLY A 390 -10.51 4.26 4.65
C GLY A 390 -10.77 4.70 3.20
N ILE A 391 -9.99 5.63 2.66
CA ILE A 391 -10.13 6.09 1.28
C ILE A 391 -9.86 4.96 0.28
N TYR A 392 -8.87 4.10 0.53
CA TYR A 392 -8.62 2.93 -0.32
C TYR A 392 -9.83 2.01 -0.35
N HIS A 393 -10.42 1.70 0.80
CA HIS A 393 -11.59 0.83 0.84
C HIS A 393 -12.87 1.50 0.34
N TRP A 394 -13.00 2.81 0.54
CA TRP A 394 -14.09 3.58 -0.04
C TRP A 394 -14.03 3.52 -1.57
N LEU A 395 -12.87 3.73 -2.19
CA LEU A 395 -12.76 3.75 -3.66
C LEU A 395 -12.73 2.36 -4.31
N PHE A 396 -12.16 1.37 -3.64
CA PHE A 396 -11.83 0.05 -4.23
C PHE A 396 -12.53 -1.13 -3.54
N GLY A 397 -13.42 -0.86 -2.59
CA GLY A 397 -14.12 -1.88 -1.81
C GLY A 397 -13.20 -2.61 -0.84
N GLN A 398 -13.58 -3.82 -0.43
CA GLN A 398 -12.87 -4.58 0.61
C GLN A 398 -11.44 -5.05 0.23
N SER A 399 -11.00 -4.88 -1.01
CA SER A 399 -9.69 -5.39 -1.44
C SER A 399 -8.53 -4.64 -0.80
N ALA A 400 -7.54 -5.40 -0.29
CA ALA A 400 -6.27 -4.84 0.18
C ALA A 400 -5.32 -4.43 -0.96
N PHE A 401 -5.64 -4.76 -2.22
CA PHE A 401 -4.74 -4.58 -3.37
C PHE A 401 -4.15 -3.18 -3.46
N VAL A 402 -4.99 -2.14 -3.37
CA VAL A 402 -4.55 -0.75 -3.53
C VAL A 402 -3.70 -0.28 -2.35
N GLN A 403 -4.07 -0.68 -1.12
CA GLN A 403 -3.26 -0.39 0.06
C GLN A 403 -1.86 -0.97 -0.09
N ARG A 404 -1.74 -2.21 -0.59
CA ARG A 404 -0.44 -2.85 -0.81
C ARG A 404 0.36 -2.19 -1.94
N LEU A 405 -0.29 -1.79 -3.03
CA LEU A 405 0.35 -1.05 -4.13
C LEU A 405 0.83 0.33 -3.69
N ALA A 406 0.17 0.97 -2.71
CA ALA A 406 0.57 2.27 -2.21
C ALA A 406 1.99 2.23 -1.59
N ASP A 407 2.35 1.15 -0.89
CA ASP A 407 3.71 0.95 -0.36
C ASP A 407 4.74 0.91 -1.49
N VAL A 408 4.43 0.20 -2.57
CA VAL A 408 5.29 0.10 -3.76
C VAL A 408 5.50 1.46 -4.40
N TRP A 409 4.44 2.27 -4.50
CA TRP A 409 4.53 3.65 -4.98
C TRP A 409 5.38 4.54 -4.07
N CYS A 410 5.31 4.34 -2.74
CA CYS A 410 6.15 5.07 -1.80
C CYS A 410 7.65 4.74 -1.99
N ILE A 411 7.99 3.46 -2.17
CA ILE A 411 9.37 3.01 -2.44
C ILE A 411 9.87 3.58 -3.77
N LEU A 412 9.06 3.53 -4.85
CA LEU A 412 9.41 4.12 -6.14
C LEU A 412 9.59 5.64 -6.05
N GLY A 413 8.69 6.32 -5.34
CA GLY A 413 8.77 7.75 -5.08
C GLY A 413 10.05 8.12 -4.33
N ALA A 414 10.40 7.36 -3.30
CA ALA A 414 11.64 7.57 -2.54
C ALA A 414 12.88 7.38 -3.41
N THR A 415 12.90 6.34 -4.25
CA THR A 415 13.97 6.10 -5.23
C THR A 415 14.16 7.29 -6.19
N LEU A 416 13.06 7.83 -6.71
CA LEU A 416 13.08 9.03 -7.56
C LEU A 416 13.60 10.26 -6.80
N LEU A 417 13.15 10.46 -5.55
CA LEU A 417 13.58 11.61 -4.74
C LEU A 417 15.05 11.52 -4.35
N ILE A 418 15.57 10.33 -4.04
CA ILE A 418 16.99 10.12 -3.73
C ILE A 418 17.85 10.51 -4.94
N SER A 419 17.58 9.93 -6.11
CA SER A 419 18.33 10.26 -7.34
C SER A 419 18.26 11.75 -7.67
N SER A 420 17.07 12.35 -7.51
CA SER A 420 16.87 13.77 -7.76
C SER A 420 17.61 14.65 -6.74
N LEU A 421 17.61 14.29 -5.44
CA LEU A 421 18.35 15.00 -4.38
C LEU A 421 19.85 14.94 -4.63
N ILE A 422 20.36 13.78 -5.07
CA ILE A 422 21.78 13.59 -5.36
C ILE A 422 22.25 14.57 -6.44
N VAL A 423 21.50 14.71 -7.53
CA VAL A 423 21.77 15.71 -8.58
C VAL A 423 21.73 17.12 -8.02
N ASN A 424 20.71 17.41 -7.22
CA ASN A 424 20.48 18.73 -6.66
C ASN A 424 21.55 19.16 -5.65
N LEU A 425 22.22 18.18 -5.03
CA LEU A 425 23.42 18.33 -4.21
C LEU A 425 24.72 18.38 -5.03
N ARG A 426 24.63 18.42 -6.37
CA ARG A 426 25.77 18.52 -7.31
C ARG A 426 26.75 17.34 -7.19
N MET A 427 26.21 16.16 -6.93
CA MET A 427 26.96 14.91 -6.93
C MET A 427 26.94 14.26 -8.32
N MET A 428 27.84 13.31 -8.57
CA MET A 428 27.90 12.59 -9.84
C MET A 428 26.63 11.76 -10.06
N THR A 429 26.11 11.77 -11.29
CA THR A 429 24.85 11.08 -11.64
C THR A 429 24.93 9.57 -11.50
N ILE A 430 26.11 8.99 -11.73
CA ILE A 430 26.38 7.56 -11.50
C ILE A 430 26.16 7.16 -10.03
N ILE A 431 26.46 8.04 -9.08
CA ILE A 431 26.19 7.80 -7.66
C ILE A 431 24.68 7.83 -7.42
N GLY A 432 23.95 8.72 -8.10
CA GLY A 432 22.49 8.74 -8.10
C GLY A 432 21.88 7.40 -8.50
N PHE A 433 22.42 6.81 -9.56
CA PHE A 433 22.05 5.47 -10.02
C PHE A 433 22.39 4.38 -9.00
N LEU A 434 23.66 4.30 -8.57
CA LEU A 434 24.13 3.25 -7.66
C LEU A 434 23.40 3.27 -6.32
N ILE A 435 23.14 4.47 -5.77
CA ILE A 435 22.41 4.61 -4.51
C ILE A 435 20.93 4.25 -4.68
N SER A 436 20.33 4.55 -5.84
CA SER A 436 18.96 4.10 -6.15
C SER A 436 18.89 2.57 -6.23
N VAL A 437 19.87 1.92 -6.88
CA VAL A 437 19.99 0.46 -6.91
C VAL A 437 20.17 -0.09 -5.50
N ALA A 438 21.04 0.49 -4.69
CA ALA A 438 21.26 0.06 -3.31
C ALA A 438 19.98 0.19 -2.46
N TYR A 439 19.22 1.28 -2.63
CA TYR A 439 17.93 1.48 -1.95
C TYR A 439 16.92 0.39 -2.33
N LEU A 440 16.74 0.12 -3.64
CA LEU A 440 15.82 -0.92 -4.11
C LEU A 440 16.29 -2.33 -3.69
N MET A 441 17.59 -2.59 -3.76
CA MET A 441 18.20 -3.85 -3.32
C MET A 441 17.92 -4.11 -1.83
N ILE A 442 18.10 -3.11 -0.97
CA ILE A 442 17.81 -3.25 0.46
C ILE A 442 16.32 -3.50 0.71
N ASN A 443 15.44 -2.78 -0.01
CA ASN A 443 13.99 -2.95 0.15
C ASN A 443 13.48 -4.31 -0.35
N PHE A 444 14.05 -4.87 -1.43
CA PHE A 444 13.52 -6.08 -2.07
C PHE A 444 14.30 -7.36 -1.75
N ILE A 445 15.58 -7.28 -1.37
CA ILE A 445 16.39 -8.44 -0.95
C ILE A 445 16.53 -8.48 0.58
N GLY A 446 16.55 -7.34 1.26
CA GLY A 446 16.74 -7.26 2.71
C GLY A 446 15.49 -7.63 3.51
N THR A 447 15.56 -7.49 4.84
CA THR A 447 14.43 -7.75 5.75
C THR A 447 13.27 -6.76 5.58
N PHE A 448 13.52 -5.60 4.99
CA PHE A 448 12.51 -4.59 4.65
C PHE A 448 11.39 -5.13 3.76
N ARG A 449 11.68 -6.13 2.91
CA ARG A 449 10.71 -6.69 1.97
C ARG A 449 9.49 -7.32 2.64
N TYR A 450 9.66 -7.80 3.86
CA TYR A 450 8.57 -8.40 4.63
C TYR A 450 7.52 -7.36 5.04
N ARG A 451 7.91 -6.08 5.17
CA ARG A 451 7.00 -4.99 5.54
C ARG A 451 6.23 -4.40 4.36
N ILE A 452 6.53 -4.83 3.14
CA ILE A 452 5.88 -4.32 1.92
C ILE A 452 4.51 -4.97 1.75
N GLY A 453 3.45 -4.16 1.84
CA GLY A 453 2.07 -4.61 1.65
C GLY A 453 1.46 -5.28 2.88
N GLU A 454 2.06 -5.11 4.07
CA GLU A 454 1.43 -5.55 5.34
C GLU A 454 0.35 -4.58 5.81
N GLY A 455 0.27 -3.38 5.24
CA GLY A 455 -0.68 -2.35 5.69
C GLY A 455 -0.15 -1.55 6.89
N LEU A 456 1.16 -1.33 6.88
CA LEU A 456 1.89 -0.51 7.84
C LEU A 456 2.08 0.92 7.31
N ILE A 457 2.36 1.86 8.20
CA ILE A 457 2.33 3.32 7.96
C ILE A 457 3.67 3.90 7.48
N GLU A 458 4.74 3.13 7.65
CA GLU A 458 6.11 3.61 7.56
C GLU A 458 6.47 4.06 6.13
N ASN A 459 6.03 3.34 5.11
CA ASN A 459 6.30 3.73 3.72
C ASN A 459 5.64 5.08 3.37
N HIS A 460 4.39 5.30 3.80
CA HIS A 460 3.70 6.57 3.61
C HIS A 460 4.39 7.71 4.35
N ALA A 461 4.69 7.54 5.63
CA ALA A 461 5.32 8.62 6.40
C ALA A 461 6.72 8.96 5.87
N MET A 462 7.47 7.95 5.41
CA MET A 462 8.77 8.12 4.74
C MET A 462 8.65 8.98 3.48
N ILE A 463 7.69 8.68 2.58
CA ILE A 463 7.57 9.44 1.34
C ILE A 463 7.14 10.89 1.58
N PHE A 464 6.22 11.15 2.52
CA PHE A 464 5.81 12.51 2.86
C PHE A 464 6.95 13.33 3.47
N MET A 465 7.77 12.72 4.34
CA MET A 465 8.98 13.35 4.87
C MET A 465 10.00 13.65 3.75
N MET A 466 10.23 12.72 2.83
CA MET A 466 11.14 12.91 1.69
C MET A 466 10.65 13.99 0.72
N LEU A 467 9.34 14.07 0.47
CA LEU A 467 8.74 15.13 -0.35
C LEU A 467 8.87 16.50 0.34
N ALA A 468 8.64 16.58 1.65
CA ALA A 468 8.86 17.80 2.41
C ALA A 468 10.34 18.24 2.34
N ALA A 469 11.28 17.30 2.48
CA ALA A 469 12.71 17.54 2.33
C ALA A 469 13.05 18.08 0.93
N TRP A 470 12.50 17.47 -0.11
CA TRP A 470 12.67 17.88 -1.50
C TRP A 470 12.20 19.32 -1.74
N PHE A 471 10.98 19.65 -1.34
CA PHE A 471 10.45 21.00 -1.54
C PHE A 471 11.16 22.06 -0.70
N MET A 472 11.54 21.76 0.55
CA MET A 472 12.37 22.67 1.36
C MET A 472 13.74 22.91 0.72
N PHE A 473 14.37 21.86 0.20
CA PHE A 473 15.63 21.99 -0.51
C PHE A 473 15.48 22.84 -1.78
N LEU A 474 14.40 22.67 -2.54
CA LEU A 474 14.11 23.52 -3.70
C LEU A 474 13.77 24.98 -3.33
N ALA A 475 13.22 25.22 -2.14
CA ALA A 475 12.91 26.54 -1.62
C ALA A 475 14.17 27.38 -1.32
N ARG A 476 15.37 26.77 -1.28
CA ARG A 476 16.65 27.52 -1.16
C ARG A 476 16.86 28.52 -2.29
N LYS A 477 16.26 28.27 -3.47
CA LYS A 477 16.27 29.17 -4.63
C LYS A 477 15.13 30.21 -4.57
N GLY A 478 14.40 30.28 -3.45
CA GLY A 478 13.20 31.10 -3.28
C GLY A 478 11.91 30.40 -3.70
N GLY A 479 10.79 31.04 -3.32
CA GLY A 479 9.42 30.66 -3.68
C GLY A 479 8.57 30.18 -2.50
N THR A 480 7.65 31.02 -2.03
CA THR A 480 6.72 30.72 -0.92
C THR A 480 5.87 29.47 -1.19
N ARG A 481 5.45 29.24 -2.44
CA ARG A 481 4.67 28.05 -2.83
C ARG A 481 5.39 26.74 -2.47
N LYS A 482 6.72 26.68 -2.64
CA LYS A 482 7.50 25.48 -2.28
C LYS A 482 7.53 25.26 -0.78
N VAL A 483 7.66 26.32 0.00
CA VAL A 483 7.60 26.26 1.47
C VAL A 483 6.21 25.81 1.92
N LEU A 484 5.13 26.32 1.33
CA LEU A 484 3.76 25.90 1.62
C LEU A 484 3.54 24.41 1.32
N LEU A 485 3.97 23.95 0.15
CA LEU A 485 3.90 22.52 -0.21
C LEU A 485 4.72 21.67 0.77
N ALA A 486 5.95 22.09 1.08
CA ALA A 486 6.76 21.39 2.07
C ALA A 486 6.11 21.36 3.45
N THR A 487 5.47 22.46 3.86
CA THR A 487 4.75 22.57 5.13
C THR A 487 3.59 21.59 5.16
N LEU A 488 2.76 21.56 4.11
CA LEU A 488 1.66 20.61 3.99
C LEU A 488 2.16 19.16 4.06
N LEU A 489 3.20 18.82 3.30
CA LEU A 489 3.77 17.48 3.29
C LEU A 489 4.42 17.11 4.62
N GLY A 490 5.06 18.06 5.31
CA GLY A 490 5.59 17.89 6.66
C GLY A 490 4.49 17.65 7.69
N ILE A 491 3.36 18.36 7.59
CA ILE A 491 2.17 18.13 8.42
C ILE A 491 1.63 16.72 8.20
N LEU A 492 1.47 16.30 6.94
CA LEU A 492 1.02 14.93 6.62
C LEU A 492 2.02 13.88 7.14
N GLY A 493 3.33 14.13 6.98
CA GLY A 493 4.38 13.27 7.53
C GLY A 493 4.32 13.14 9.05
N TYR A 494 4.03 14.23 9.76
CA TYR A 494 3.87 14.25 11.22
C TYR A 494 2.59 13.52 11.66
N TRP A 495 1.47 13.76 10.99
CA TRP A 495 0.21 13.05 11.32
C TRP A 495 0.25 11.57 10.95
N LEU A 496 1.11 11.16 10.02
CA LEU A 496 1.42 9.75 9.79
C LEU A 496 2.37 9.21 10.85
N ARG A 497 3.42 9.92 11.24
CA ARG A 497 4.31 9.46 12.32
C ARG A 497 4.75 10.61 13.20
N GLN A 498 4.21 10.66 14.40
CA GLN A 498 4.45 11.75 15.34
C GLN A 498 5.90 11.75 15.86
N ASP A 499 6.56 10.59 15.91
CA ASP A 499 7.98 10.46 16.24
C ASP A 499 8.90 11.12 15.19
N HIS A 500 8.39 11.47 14.00
CA HIS A 500 9.17 12.26 13.03
C HIS A 500 9.23 13.75 13.35
N LEU A 501 8.61 14.25 14.43
CA LEU A 501 8.52 15.68 14.71
C LEU A 501 9.89 16.38 14.68
N GLY A 502 10.92 15.78 15.29
CA GLY A 502 12.27 16.32 15.29
C GLY A 502 12.90 16.36 13.89
N ALA A 503 12.75 15.27 13.12
CA ALA A 503 13.22 15.19 11.74
C ALA A 503 12.54 16.24 10.85
N ILE A 504 11.21 16.35 10.94
CA ILE A 504 10.38 17.30 10.18
C ILE A 504 10.76 18.73 10.54
N ALA A 505 11.00 19.04 11.81
CA ALA A 505 11.49 20.35 12.24
C ALA A 505 12.87 20.66 11.63
N GLY A 506 13.77 19.67 11.60
CA GLY A 506 15.09 19.74 10.97
C GLY A 506 15.05 20.00 9.45
N LEU A 507 14.02 19.49 8.74
CA LEU A 507 13.87 19.71 7.30
C LEU A 507 13.82 21.20 6.93
N ALA A 508 13.33 22.06 7.82
CA ALA A 508 13.25 23.49 7.57
C ALA A 508 14.63 24.09 7.22
N LEU A 509 15.68 23.55 7.85
CA LEU A 509 17.06 24.03 7.70
C LEU A 509 17.67 23.72 6.34
N LEU A 510 17.06 22.85 5.52
CA LEU A 510 17.48 22.60 4.13
C LEU A 510 17.44 23.88 3.28
N VAL A 511 16.62 24.88 3.64
CA VAL A 511 16.57 26.18 2.94
C VAL A 511 17.84 27.01 3.12
N LEU A 512 18.66 26.67 4.13
CA LEU A 512 19.92 27.34 4.46
C LEU A 512 21.11 26.73 3.73
N GLU A 513 20.97 25.56 3.10
CA GLU A 513 22.06 24.86 2.40
C GLU A 513 22.38 25.46 1.02
N PRO A 514 23.64 25.40 0.54
CA PRO A 514 24.81 24.74 1.14
C PRO A 514 25.63 25.65 2.06
N ALA A 515 25.91 25.29 3.31
CA ALA A 515 26.86 26.04 4.15
C ALA A 515 28.31 25.63 3.86
N GLU A 516 29.11 26.58 3.36
CA GLU A 516 30.49 26.31 2.95
C GLU A 516 31.47 26.31 4.13
N GLY A 517 32.53 25.52 4.03
CA GLY A 517 33.73 25.60 4.87
C GLY A 517 33.79 24.63 6.06
N PRO A 518 34.98 24.08 6.39
CA PRO A 518 35.16 23.05 7.43
C PRO A 518 34.94 23.54 8.87
N THR A 519 35.29 24.79 9.20
CA THR A 519 35.38 25.29 10.58
C THR A 519 34.30 26.31 10.97
N ASP A 520 33.71 27.04 10.01
CA ASP A 520 32.71 28.09 10.26
C ASP A 520 31.27 27.68 9.90
N GLY A 521 30.99 26.38 9.72
CA GLY A 521 29.69 25.88 9.23
C GLY A 521 28.50 26.37 10.06
N TRP A 522 28.59 26.28 11.39
CA TRP A 522 27.55 26.73 12.32
C TRP A 522 27.39 28.25 12.35
N LYS A 523 28.49 29.00 12.27
CA LYS A 523 28.47 30.46 12.17
C LYS A 523 27.81 30.92 10.88
N GLY A 524 28.13 30.26 9.76
CA GLY A 524 27.48 30.47 8.46
C GLY A 524 25.98 30.18 8.50
N TYR A 525 25.58 29.08 9.14
CA TYR A 525 24.19 28.73 9.38
C TYR A 525 23.44 29.81 10.15
N TRP A 526 24.02 30.30 11.26
CA TRP A 526 23.43 31.37 12.07
C TRP A 526 23.23 32.67 11.27
N ASN A 527 24.21 33.04 10.45
CA ASN A 527 24.09 34.23 9.60
C ASN A 527 22.98 34.08 8.55
N ARG A 528 22.85 32.90 7.93
CA ARG A 528 21.80 32.61 6.95
C ARG A 528 20.42 32.51 7.60
N LEU A 529 20.34 31.98 8.82
CA LEU A 529 19.12 31.93 9.62
C LEU A 529 18.53 33.33 9.78
N LYS A 530 19.37 34.30 10.18
CA LYS A 530 18.97 35.72 10.29
C LYS A 530 18.47 36.31 8.98
N GLN A 531 19.03 35.91 7.85
CA GLN A 531 18.62 36.40 6.53
C GLN A 531 17.35 35.70 5.99
N ARG A 532 17.14 34.42 6.33
CA ARG A 532 16.11 33.55 5.75
C ARG A 532 15.09 33.03 6.77
N TRP A 533 14.83 33.80 7.82
CA TRP A 533 13.89 33.42 8.87
C TRP A 533 12.43 33.28 8.39
N LYS A 534 12.03 33.97 7.31
CA LYS A 534 10.64 33.96 6.80
C LYS A 534 10.17 32.56 6.33
N PRO A 535 10.89 31.83 5.45
CA PRO A 535 10.56 30.43 5.15
C PRO A 535 10.47 29.54 6.39
N LEU A 536 11.36 29.73 7.37
CA LEU A 536 11.42 28.90 8.56
C LEU A 536 10.22 29.14 9.48
N THR A 537 9.84 30.40 9.68
CA THR A 537 8.65 30.76 10.47
C THR A 537 7.36 30.25 9.83
N LEU A 538 7.24 30.31 8.50
CA LEU A 538 6.09 29.73 7.80
C LEU A 538 6.01 28.21 8.02
N TYR A 539 7.13 27.52 7.83
CA TYR A 539 7.18 26.06 7.93
C TYR A 539 6.97 25.57 9.38
N TRP A 540 7.72 26.12 10.34
CA TRP A 540 7.56 25.77 11.76
C TRP A 540 6.23 26.23 12.33
N GLY A 541 5.72 27.40 11.92
CA GLY A 541 4.40 27.88 12.31
C GLY A 541 3.30 26.92 11.88
N GLY A 542 3.35 26.43 10.63
CA GLY A 542 2.43 25.39 10.16
C GLY A 542 2.57 24.07 10.94
N GLY A 543 3.80 23.66 11.27
CA GLY A 543 4.07 22.49 12.11
C GLY A 543 3.46 22.62 13.52
N ILE A 544 3.65 23.76 14.19
CA ILE A 544 3.08 24.03 15.52
C ILE A 544 1.56 24.00 15.47
N ILE A 545 0.95 24.67 14.48
CA ILE A 545 -0.51 24.65 14.29
C ILE A 545 -1.00 23.20 14.11
N SER A 546 -0.29 22.39 13.33
CA SER A 546 -0.63 20.98 13.12
C SER A 546 -0.59 20.13 14.39
N VAL A 547 0.41 20.32 15.26
CA VAL A 547 0.48 19.67 16.58
C VAL A 547 -0.72 20.10 17.44
N LEU A 548 -1.00 21.41 17.49
CA LEU A 548 -2.12 21.96 18.25
C LEU A 548 -3.47 21.44 17.73
N LEU A 549 -3.64 21.23 16.42
CA LEU A 549 -4.86 20.65 15.86
C LEU A 549 -5.12 19.23 16.38
N VAL A 550 -4.08 18.40 16.51
CA VAL A 550 -4.20 17.06 17.10
C VAL A 550 -4.59 17.15 18.58
N TRP A 551 -3.96 18.07 19.32
CA TRP A 551 -4.24 18.26 20.76
C TRP A 551 -5.66 18.76 20.99
N CYS A 552 -6.08 19.79 20.25
CA CYS A 552 -7.45 20.31 20.29
C CYS A 552 -8.46 19.22 19.96
N ARG A 553 -8.21 18.41 18.93
CA ARG A 553 -9.09 17.30 18.57
C ARG A 553 -9.20 16.29 19.72
N ASN A 554 -8.08 15.86 20.29
CA ASN A 554 -8.08 14.90 21.39
C ASN A 554 -8.80 15.45 22.63
N TRP A 555 -8.64 16.74 22.91
CA TRP A 555 -9.35 17.41 24.00
C TRP A 555 -10.86 17.46 23.74
N LEU A 556 -11.28 17.85 22.54
CA LEU A 556 -12.70 17.95 22.16
C LEU A 556 -13.42 16.59 22.20
N LEU A 557 -12.75 15.49 21.87
CA LEU A 557 -13.38 14.18 21.73
C LEU A 557 -13.12 13.21 22.88
N GLY A 558 -12.01 13.39 23.60
CA GLY A 558 -11.55 12.46 24.63
C GLY A 558 -11.13 13.13 25.94
N GLY A 559 -11.18 14.45 26.04
CA GLY A 559 -10.87 15.20 27.26
C GLY A 559 -9.38 15.49 27.49
N ASP A 560 -8.47 14.89 26.70
CA ASP A 560 -7.02 15.04 26.89
C ASP A 560 -6.40 16.03 25.88
N PHE A 561 -5.79 17.10 26.38
CA PHE A 561 -5.03 18.05 25.56
C PHE A 561 -3.57 17.60 25.38
N TYR A 562 -3.38 16.45 24.75
CA TYR A 562 -2.08 15.82 24.47
C TYR A 562 -2.03 15.24 23.05
N PHE A 563 -0.82 14.98 22.53
CA PHE A 563 -0.65 14.38 21.19
C PHE A 563 -1.07 12.91 21.11
N THR A 564 -1.05 12.21 22.24
CA THR A 564 -1.47 10.80 22.39
C THR A 564 -1.92 10.54 23.83
N GLN A 565 -2.42 9.32 24.11
CA GLN A 565 -2.83 8.89 25.45
C GLN A 565 -1.65 8.88 26.43
N LEU A 566 -1.88 9.35 27.66
CA LEU A 566 -0.84 9.46 28.70
C LEU A 566 -0.21 8.11 29.08
N ASN A 567 -0.99 7.03 29.07
CA ASN A 567 -0.54 5.68 29.41
C ASN A 567 -0.15 4.86 28.17
N HIS A 568 0.35 5.52 27.11
CA HIS A 568 0.74 4.81 25.90
C HIS A 568 1.83 3.76 26.25
N PRO A 569 1.71 2.51 25.78
CA PRO A 569 2.67 1.44 26.06
C PRO A 569 4.13 1.86 25.83
N ASN A 570 4.42 2.51 24.70
CA ASN A 570 5.77 2.98 24.38
C ASN A 570 6.37 4.01 25.37
N PHE A 571 5.55 4.71 26.17
CA PHE A 571 5.99 5.58 27.27
C PHE A 571 5.95 4.88 28.64
N ALA A 572 5.07 3.89 28.81
CA ALA A 572 4.77 3.22 30.07
C ALA A 572 5.60 1.94 30.34
N ALA A 573 6.70 1.70 29.62
CA ALA A 573 7.61 0.58 29.90
C ALA A 573 8.39 0.83 31.21
N THR A 574 7.77 0.43 32.32
CA THR A 574 8.03 0.83 33.70
C THR A 574 9.23 0.17 34.42
N SER A 575 10.32 -0.24 33.75
CA SER A 575 11.50 -0.71 34.54
C SER A 575 12.88 -0.77 33.88
N SER A 576 13.02 -0.62 32.56
CA SER A 576 14.35 -0.57 31.92
C SER A 576 14.49 0.65 31.01
N SER A 577 15.72 1.12 30.85
CA SER A 577 16.01 2.16 29.86
C SER A 577 15.77 1.60 28.45
N PRO A 578 15.07 2.33 27.54
CA PRO A 578 15.00 1.96 26.12
C PRO A 578 16.38 1.92 25.47
N PHE A 579 17.37 2.56 26.08
CA PHE A 579 18.76 2.50 25.67
C PHE A 579 19.48 1.27 26.26
N PRO A 580 20.28 0.51 25.47
CA PRO A 580 20.63 0.73 24.06
C PRO A 580 19.69 0.04 23.05
N GLY A 581 18.73 -0.77 23.51
CA GLY A 581 17.93 -1.65 22.66
C GLY A 581 17.18 -0.91 21.55
N SER A 582 16.52 0.20 21.87
CA SER A 582 15.73 0.95 20.88
C SER A 582 16.56 1.65 19.83
N PHE A 583 17.74 2.16 20.22
CA PHE A 583 18.73 2.68 19.27
C PHE A 583 19.26 1.57 18.36
N TYR A 584 19.51 0.40 18.92
CA TYR A 584 19.98 -0.73 18.14
C TYR A 584 18.95 -1.15 17.09
N ILE A 585 17.67 -1.27 17.47
CA ILE A 585 16.59 -1.65 16.55
C ILE A 585 16.45 -0.64 15.42
N ILE A 586 16.43 0.67 15.72
CA ILE A 586 16.24 1.67 14.69
C ILE A 586 17.44 1.80 13.74
N LEU A 587 18.67 1.64 14.24
CA LEU A 587 19.89 1.72 13.41
C LEU A 587 20.12 0.46 12.58
N THR A 588 19.84 -0.71 13.16
CA THR A 588 20.21 -1.99 12.55
C THR A 588 19.05 -2.72 11.91
N GLY A 589 17.81 -2.39 12.27
CA GLY A 589 16.62 -3.12 11.87
C GLY A 589 16.56 -4.55 12.45
N ASN A 590 17.27 -4.81 13.55
CA ASN A 590 17.33 -6.11 14.22
C ASN A 590 17.18 -5.92 15.74
N VAL A 591 16.63 -6.93 16.43
CA VAL A 591 16.51 -6.92 17.89
C VAL A 591 17.90 -7.13 18.51
N TRP A 592 18.22 -6.35 19.55
CA TRP A 592 19.45 -6.57 20.31
C TRP A 592 19.39 -7.93 21.04
N PRO A 593 20.44 -8.77 21.03
CA PRO A 593 21.79 -8.53 20.52
C PRO A 593 22.08 -9.15 19.13
N THR A 594 21.04 -9.46 18.33
CA THR A 594 21.23 -10.10 17.01
C THR A 594 22.08 -9.22 16.11
N PHE A 595 23.18 -9.78 15.60
CA PHE A 595 24.15 -9.05 14.78
C PHE A 595 23.49 -8.38 13.56
N PRO A 596 23.85 -7.12 13.21
CA PRO A 596 23.20 -6.40 12.13
C PRO A 596 23.39 -7.12 10.79
N ASN A 597 22.33 -7.20 10.00
CA ASN A 597 22.46 -7.59 8.60
C ASN A 597 23.13 -6.46 7.77
N ILE A 598 23.48 -6.73 6.51
CA ILE A 598 24.15 -5.76 5.62
C ILE A 598 23.39 -4.45 5.52
N ALA A 599 22.05 -4.49 5.44
CA ALA A 599 21.24 -3.28 5.40
C ALA A 599 21.35 -2.49 6.71
N GLY A 600 21.31 -3.18 7.85
CA GLY A 600 21.55 -2.60 9.17
C GLY A 600 22.91 -1.92 9.27
N PHE A 601 23.98 -2.53 8.74
CA PHE A 601 25.30 -1.90 8.68
C PHE A 601 25.31 -0.62 7.84
N ILE A 602 24.73 -0.66 6.65
CA ILE A 602 24.65 0.50 5.76
C ILE A 602 23.90 1.65 6.44
N VAL A 603 22.74 1.36 7.05
CA VAL A 603 21.94 2.36 7.77
C VAL A 603 22.70 2.91 8.96
N THR A 604 23.28 2.05 9.79
CA THR A 604 24.02 2.44 11.00
C THR A 604 25.21 3.33 10.66
N ILE A 605 26.09 2.89 9.76
CA ILE A 605 27.31 3.63 9.39
C ILE A 605 26.93 4.96 8.74
N GLY A 606 25.98 4.96 7.79
CA GLY A 606 25.54 6.20 7.13
C GLY A 606 24.95 7.19 8.13
N THR A 607 24.18 6.71 9.11
CA THR A 607 23.60 7.54 10.18
C THR A 607 24.68 8.12 11.07
N ILE A 608 25.61 7.30 11.57
CA ILE A 608 26.73 7.73 12.42
C ILE A 608 27.60 8.75 11.69
N MET A 609 27.92 8.52 10.41
CA MET A 609 28.66 9.48 9.59
C MET A 609 27.95 10.82 9.49
N GLY A 610 26.63 10.83 9.31
CA GLY A 610 25.84 12.06 9.22
C GLY A 610 25.81 12.84 10.54
N LEU A 611 25.74 12.13 11.68
CA LEU A 611 25.82 12.75 13.00
C LEU A 611 27.22 13.29 13.29
N LEU A 612 28.27 12.51 13.00
CA LEU A 612 29.67 12.93 13.16
C LEU A 612 29.98 14.16 12.32
N ALA A 613 29.42 14.25 11.10
CA ALA A 613 29.58 15.41 10.22
C ALA A 613 29.05 16.73 10.80
N MET A 614 28.23 16.70 11.86
CA MET A 614 27.83 17.93 12.57
C MET A 614 28.97 18.54 13.40
N VAL A 615 29.91 17.73 13.86
CA VAL A 615 31.01 18.12 14.76
C VAL A 615 32.35 18.08 14.04
N TRP A 616 32.58 17.05 13.25
CA TRP A 616 33.84 16.77 12.58
C TRP A 616 33.63 16.47 11.09
N ARG A 617 34.18 17.33 10.23
CA ARG A 617 34.03 17.24 8.77
C ARG A 617 35.41 17.03 8.11
N PRO A 618 35.92 15.78 8.10
CA PRO A 618 37.13 15.45 7.35
C PRO A 618 36.90 15.71 5.85
N LYS A 619 37.96 15.69 5.05
CA LYS A 619 37.92 15.98 3.59
C LYS A 619 36.70 15.34 2.86
N PRO A 620 36.33 14.07 3.11
CA PRO A 620 35.17 13.45 2.45
C PRO A 620 33.80 14.07 2.77
N LEU A 621 33.71 14.79 3.89
CA LEU A 621 32.49 15.38 4.45
C LEU A 621 32.57 16.91 4.56
N VAL A 622 33.58 17.54 3.93
CA VAL A 622 33.78 18.99 4.02
C VAL A 622 32.58 19.79 3.51
N ASN A 623 31.88 19.26 2.50
CA ASN A 623 30.67 19.83 1.91
C ASN A 623 29.39 19.13 2.38
N PHE A 624 29.44 18.44 3.51
CA PHE A 624 28.28 17.75 4.07
C PHE A 624 27.19 18.76 4.48
N PRO A 625 25.93 18.56 4.06
CA PRO A 625 24.82 19.39 4.51
C PRO A 625 24.53 19.18 6.00
N LEU A 626 24.84 20.17 6.85
CA LEU A 626 24.58 20.11 8.29
C LEU A 626 23.10 19.84 8.60
N SER A 627 22.17 20.30 7.77
CA SER A 627 20.75 20.01 7.95
C SER A 627 20.46 18.52 7.93
N LEU A 628 21.18 17.72 7.12
CA LEU A 628 21.00 16.27 7.06
C LEU A 628 21.40 15.61 8.38
N GLY A 629 22.46 16.08 9.03
CA GLY A 629 22.84 15.65 10.37
C GLY A 629 21.77 16.00 11.42
N ILE A 630 21.21 17.21 11.36
CA ILE A 630 20.13 17.65 12.27
C ILE A 630 18.85 16.84 12.05
N ILE A 631 18.51 16.50 10.81
CA ILE A 631 17.36 15.64 10.48
C ILE A 631 17.56 14.24 11.07
N LEU A 632 18.75 13.64 10.89
CA LEU A 632 19.08 12.33 11.46
C LEU A 632 19.03 12.36 13.00
N PHE A 633 19.58 13.41 13.62
CA PHE A 633 19.50 13.60 15.07
C PHE A 633 18.04 13.71 15.52
N GLY A 634 17.24 14.55 14.86
CA GLY A 634 15.83 14.73 15.16
C GLY A 634 14.98 13.48 14.95
N LEU A 635 15.38 12.58 14.04
CA LEU A 635 14.73 11.29 13.82
C LEU A 635 15.07 10.26 14.91
N LEU A 636 16.29 10.30 15.46
CA LEU A 636 16.74 9.39 16.52
C LEU A 636 16.33 9.85 17.93
N LEU A 637 16.21 11.17 18.13
CA LEU A 637 15.93 11.77 19.44
C LEU A 637 14.72 11.17 20.19
N PRO A 638 13.57 10.88 19.56
CA PRO A 638 12.44 10.27 20.26
C PRO A 638 12.78 8.92 20.90
N TYR A 639 13.64 8.14 20.26
CA TYR A 639 14.01 6.78 20.69
C TYR A 639 14.99 6.75 21.87
N VAL A 640 15.39 7.93 22.38
CA VAL A 640 15.99 8.08 23.71
C VAL A 640 14.94 7.88 24.81
N PHE A 641 13.68 8.25 24.52
CA PHE A 641 12.60 8.31 25.50
C PHE A 641 11.49 7.29 25.22
N ILE A 642 11.42 6.76 23.99
CA ILE A 642 10.32 5.93 23.50
C ILE A 642 10.84 4.55 23.16
N TRP A 643 10.15 3.53 23.66
CA TRP A 643 10.40 2.15 23.27
C TRP A 643 9.88 1.88 21.87
N ASN A 644 10.71 1.18 21.11
CA ASN A 644 10.30 0.56 19.87
C ASN A 644 10.31 -0.97 20.04
N TRP A 645 9.24 -1.59 19.59
CA TRP A 645 9.12 -3.04 19.57
C TRP A 645 8.34 -3.47 18.33
N VAL A 646 8.52 -4.75 17.98
CA VAL A 646 7.76 -5.51 16.99
C VAL A 646 7.94 -5.01 15.55
N TYR A 647 7.83 -5.95 14.61
CA TYR A 647 7.93 -5.77 13.16
C TYR A 647 9.24 -5.15 12.69
N GLU A 648 10.38 -5.69 13.13
CA GLU A 648 11.66 -5.33 12.56
C GLU A 648 11.65 -5.56 11.02
N PRO A 649 12.23 -4.66 10.20
CA PRO A 649 12.97 -3.43 10.52
C PRO A 649 12.14 -2.12 10.41
N ARG A 650 10.85 -2.10 10.81
CA ARG A 650 9.92 -1.00 10.48
C ARG A 650 10.47 0.41 10.77
N TYR A 651 11.03 0.62 11.95
CA TYR A 651 11.51 1.94 12.39
C TYR A 651 12.72 2.45 11.58
N SER A 652 13.44 1.55 10.90
CA SER A 652 14.58 1.91 10.03
C SER A 652 14.14 2.36 8.63
N ILE A 653 12.88 2.18 8.23
CA ILE A 653 12.39 2.52 6.87
C ILE A 653 12.64 3.99 6.54
N HIS A 654 12.46 4.87 7.51
CA HIS A 654 12.61 6.32 7.36
C HIS A 654 14.08 6.77 7.36
N LEU A 655 14.95 6.04 8.08
CA LEU A 655 16.39 6.30 8.11
C LEU A 655 17.08 5.89 6.82
N LEU A 656 16.65 4.76 6.24
CA LEU A 656 17.29 4.17 5.06
C LEU A 656 17.58 5.17 3.92
N PRO A 657 16.60 5.95 3.41
CA PRO A 657 16.87 6.90 2.33
C PRO A 657 17.85 8.01 2.75
N LEU A 658 17.81 8.46 4.01
CA LEU A 658 18.70 9.50 4.53
C LEU A 658 20.13 8.99 4.72
N ALA A 659 20.29 7.80 5.30
CA ALA A 659 21.59 7.15 5.47
C ALA A 659 22.27 6.89 4.11
N LEU A 660 21.49 6.48 3.10
CA LEU A 660 21.98 6.32 1.74
C LEU A 660 22.38 7.64 1.07
N LEU A 661 21.70 8.76 1.37
CA LEU A 661 22.15 10.08 0.94
C LEU A 661 23.48 10.47 1.60
N VAL A 662 23.70 10.11 2.87
CA VAL A 662 25.02 10.32 3.52
C VAL A 662 26.10 9.50 2.82
N TRP A 663 25.83 8.22 2.52
CA TRP A 663 26.73 7.39 1.73
C TRP A 663 27.03 8.00 0.36
N ALA A 664 26.02 8.55 -0.32
CA ALA A 664 26.19 9.21 -1.60
C ALA A 664 27.19 10.38 -1.51
N ILE A 665 27.08 11.22 -0.47
CA ILE A 665 27.98 12.35 -0.24
C ILE A 665 29.42 11.87 -0.02
N PHE A 666 29.60 10.87 0.84
CA PHE A 666 30.91 10.30 1.14
C PHE A 666 31.57 9.68 -0.11
N LEU A 667 30.84 8.80 -0.81
CA LEU A 667 31.33 8.14 -2.02
C LEU A 667 31.63 9.15 -3.12
N ASN A 668 30.85 10.22 -3.24
CA ASN A 668 31.09 11.28 -4.21
C ASN A 668 32.41 12.01 -3.97
N SER A 669 32.78 12.25 -2.71
CA SER A 669 34.08 12.85 -2.43
C SER A 669 35.22 11.87 -2.75
N TYR A 670 35.06 10.60 -2.39
CA TYR A 670 36.10 9.59 -2.61
C TYR A 670 36.34 9.33 -4.11
N LEU A 671 35.26 9.19 -4.90
CA LEU A 671 35.36 8.93 -6.33
C LEU A 671 35.91 10.12 -7.14
N LYS A 672 35.64 11.36 -6.69
CA LYS A 672 36.22 12.56 -7.32
C LYS A 672 37.74 12.62 -7.19
N ASP A 673 38.30 12.07 -6.12
CA ASP A 673 39.75 12.00 -5.92
C ASP A 673 40.39 10.86 -6.75
N LEU A 674 39.64 9.80 -7.06
CA LEU A 674 40.13 8.61 -7.78
C LEU A 674 40.05 8.68 -9.30
N ILE A 675 39.03 9.35 -9.85
CA ILE A 675 38.75 9.36 -11.29
C ILE A 675 39.39 10.60 -11.92
N SER A 676 40.15 10.42 -13.01
CA SER A 676 40.77 11.55 -13.72
C SER A 676 39.72 12.56 -14.22
N PRO A 677 40.05 13.87 -14.26
CA PRO A 677 39.11 14.92 -14.65
C PRO A 677 38.43 14.69 -16.02
N GLU A 678 39.14 14.08 -16.96
CA GLU A 678 38.65 13.75 -18.30
C GLU A 678 37.50 12.73 -18.26
N ARG A 679 37.60 11.69 -17.42
CA ARG A 679 36.53 10.67 -17.27
C ARG A 679 35.35 11.19 -16.44
N ILE A 680 35.58 12.15 -15.55
CA ILE A 680 34.51 12.80 -14.77
C ILE A 680 33.59 13.63 -15.67
N SER A 681 34.09 14.19 -16.78
CA SER A 681 33.29 15.01 -17.70
C SER A 681 32.08 14.26 -18.29
N CYS A 682 32.17 12.93 -18.43
CA CYS A 682 31.07 12.09 -18.91
C CYS A 682 29.92 11.90 -17.89
N PHE A 683 30.15 12.20 -16.60
CA PHE A 683 29.22 11.93 -15.49
C PHE A 683 28.85 13.17 -14.66
N LYS A 684 29.31 14.36 -15.06
CA LYS A 684 28.86 15.67 -14.54
C LYS A 684 27.62 16.12 -15.31
#